data_AF-A0A517SEM9-F1
#
_entry.id   AF-A0A517SEM9-F1
#
_cell.length_a   1.000
_cell.length_b   1.000
_cell.length_c   1.000
_cell.angle_alpha   90.00
_cell.angle_beta   90.00
_cell.angle_gamma   90.00
#
_symmetry.space_group_name_H-M   'P 1'
#
loop_
_entity.id
_entity.type
_entity.pdbx_description
1 polymer ?
#
loop_
_entity_poly.entity_id
_entity_poly.type
_entity_poly.pdbx_seq_one_letter_code
_entity_poly.pdbx_strand_id
1 'polypeptide(L)'
;MTMRPRETSWSRFVGWIQDRSVVIRLGLAFLALLLLLLVLKAWQSPFTHRLGNYSSDGIAAKIGFNRIDEEATNVARRAAEQAVPLIFNNSTEDLLRLPDRLRAALGEISQTDTLENLPAATRADFGLGPVDTREPMKRAAQEIYKTDVPQRRFTALKEAVAGMGTGDKSRIDDMVADFSKFISPLTDNGLLNHRSYKNLQGNLEELEPDRKLMSVDVQTGVATEVLVPKVCLADQLNEAGDLGGKWLSYPSLTKSIQGALSHWLMCQAKPTLEFDQAATKLAQAKARDQVANVYQRFLAGDLIVRPGEFIDEKRLQILNDEYQAFEKTVGIGARLLRLSVVFLMMGILASLNAYYIIHNEPRIVRSLWRLTVFLTAIVATAALARPMSYDPWRAEIIPLLVTVMVLAVAYNQVIATLAAFSISLALTFSTTGQFGHFILLISTCAAAVIPVSRVGSRSTLIKVSLVAAVTHFIVSTGVGIVQSQSLSDVLQDQALLRQSITGAVWCVFAGYFVAGSLPFIEQLFGVVTDISLLELSDPSHPLLQELVRRAPGTYNHSISVASIAETAAEAIGANGLLVRVGAYFHDIGKMLKPQYFIENIAAGSESRHQQLAPAMSTLIIIGHVKDGVDLAEEHNLPQPLIDFIEQHHGTTLVEYFFHEATKLAENKPDHRTDAEESSFRYPGPKPQTREAGVLMLADAVEGASRTLTDPTPKRIETLVHNITLKRLLDGQFDESSLKLSEIRTVEASLVKSLIAIYHGRIRYPEARTA
;
A
#
# COMPACT_ATOMS: atom_id res chain seq x y z
N MET A 1 -37.93 -13.65 54.18
CA MET A 1 -36.77 -14.01 53.34
C MET A 1 -37.16 -15.18 52.43
N THR A 2 -37.66 -14.89 51.24
CA THR A 2 -37.89 -15.90 50.19
C THR A 2 -36.58 -16.12 49.46
N MET A 3 -35.96 -17.30 49.64
CA MET A 3 -34.74 -17.66 48.90
C MET A 3 -35.07 -17.71 47.41
N ARG A 4 -34.45 -16.82 46.62
CA ARG A 4 -34.48 -16.92 45.15
C ARG A 4 -33.83 -18.27 44.75
N PRO A 5 -34.42 -19.03 43.82
CA PRO A 5 -33.84 -20.28 43.38
C PRO A 5 -32.46 -20.02 42.75
N ARG A 6 -31.47 -20.86 43.06
CA ARG A 6 -30.14 -20.82 42.45
C ARG A 6 -30.29 -20.97 40.94
N GLU A 7 -30.03 -19.90 40.19
CA GLU A 7 -29.95 -19.95 38.74
C GLU A 7 -28.88 -20.97 38.31
N THR A 8 -29.33 -22.01 37.61
CA THR A 8 -28.46 -22.98 36.94
C THR A 8 -27.61 -22.30 35.87
N SER A 9 -26.41 -22.82 35.58
CA SER A 9 -25.57 -22.29 34.48
C SER A 9 -26.30 -22.27 33.14
N TRP A 10 -27.26 -23.17 32.93
CA TRP A 10 -28.09 -23.23 31.74
C TRP A 10 -29.10 -22.08 31.64
N SER A 11 -29.78 -21.72 32.74
CA SER A 11 -30.72 -20.58 32.74
C SER A 11 -30.00 -19.24 32.54
N ARG A 12 -28.76 -19.09 33.04
CA ARG A 12 -27.91 -17.92 32.75
C ARG A 12 -27.47 -17.88 31.29
N PHE A 13 -27.09 -19.01 30.72
CA PHE A 13 -26.71 -19.11 29.31
C PHE A 13 -27.88 -18.76 28.38
N VAL A 14 -29.08 -19.26 28.66
CA VAL A 14 -30.30 -18.93 27.91
C VAL A 14 -30.66 -17.45 28.05
N GLY A 15 -30.57 -16.88 29.25
CA GLY A 15 -30.76 -15.44 29.46
C GLY A 15 -29.73 -14.58 28.71
N TRP A 16 -28.48 -15.04 28.61
CA TRP A 16 -27.40 -14.34 27.90
C TRP A 16 -27.60 -14.35 26.38
N ILE A 17 -28.13 -15.43 25.82
CA ILE A 17 -28.49 -15.54 24.39
C ILE A 17 -29.73 -14.70 24.06
N GLN A 18 -30.61 -14.43 25.03
CA GLN A 18 -31.79 -13.58 24.83
C GLN A 18 -31.47 -12.08 24.86
N ASP A 19 -30.32 -11.68 25.42
CA ASP A 19 -29.87 -10.30 25.39
C ASP A 19 -29.35 -9.92 24.00
N ARG A 20 -30.14 -9.08 23.31
CA ARG A 20 -29.80 -8.57 21.97
C ARG A 20 -28.42 -7.91 21.93
N SER A 21 -27.99 -7.24 22.99
CA SER A 21 -26.71 -6.54 23.03
C SER A 21 -25.52 -7.52 23.02
N VAL A 22 -25.65 -8.65 23.71
CA VAL A 22 -24.65 -9.72 23.76
C VAL A 22 -24.56 -10.40 22.40
N VAL A 23 -25.71 -10.75 21.80
CA VAL A 23 -25.76 -11.38 20.48
C VAL A 23 -25.10 -10.52 19.41
N ILE A 24 -25.33 -9.20 19.43
CA ILE A 24 -24.67 -8.26 18.51
C ILE A 24 -23.14 -8.28 18.69
N ARG A 25 -22.64 -8.26 19.94
CA ARG A 25 -21.19 -8.29 20.22
C ARG A 25 -20.53 -9.59 19.76
N LEU A 26 -21.17 -10.73 20.01
CA LEU A 26 -20.70 -12.03 19.53
C LEU A 26 -20.75 -12.09 18.00
N GLY A 27 -21.79 -11.54 17.38
CA GLY A 27 -21.91 -11.42 15.92
C GLY A 27 -20.78 -10.60 15.31
N LEU A 28 -20.40 -9.47 15.93
CA LEU A 28 -19.25 -8.65 15.52
C LEU A 28 -17.93 -9.42 15.62
N ALA A 29 -17.69 -10.12 16.73
CA ALA A 29 -16.49 -10.93 16.91
C ALA A 29 -16.42 -12.08 15.88
N PHE A 30 -17.54 -12.75 15.62
CA PHE A 30 -17.65 -13.80 14.62
C PHE A 30 -17.42 -13.26 13.20
N LEU A 31 -18.00 -12.10 12.87
CA LEU A 31 -17.77 -11.44 11.58
C LEU A 31 -16.29 -11.08 11.40
N ALA A 32 -15.65 -10.51 12.43
CA ALA A 32 -14.22 -10.21 12.39
C ALA A 32 -13.37 -11.46 12.17
N LEU A 33 -13.73 -12.58 12.80
CA LEU A 33 -13.08 -13.88 12.60
C LEU A 33 -13.24 -14.38 11.15
N LEU A 34 -14.43 -14.28 10.56
CA LEU A 34 -14.66 -14.63 9.16
C LEU A 34 -13.87 -13.73 8.20
N LEU A 35 -13.83 -12.42 8.46
CA LEU A 35 -13.04 -11.48 7.66
C LEU A 35 -11.54 -11.78 7.75
N LEU A 36 -11.03 -12.14 8.94
CA LEU A 36 -9.64 -12.58 9.10
C LEU A 36 -9.34 -13.81 8.24
N LEU A 37 -10.21 -14.82 8.23
CA LEU A 37 -10.03 -16.00 7.38
C LEU A 37 -10.00 -15.66 5.90
N LEU A 38 -10.85 -14.73 5.47
CA LEU A 38 -10.91 -14.25 4.09
C LEU A 38 -9.62 -13.53 3.70
N VAL A 39 -9.21 -12.57 4.51
CA VAL A 39 -8.01 -11.76 4.31
C VAL A 39 -6.75 -12.64 4.29
N LEU A 40 -6.66 -13.60 5.20
CA LEU A 40 -5.52 -14.50 5.30
C LEU A 40 -5.50 -15.58 4.21
N LYS A 41 -6.58 -15.70 3.42
CA LYS A 41 -6.83 -16.77 2.44
C LYS A 41 -6.62 -18.15 3.08
N ALA A 42 -7.30 -18.39 4.20
CA ALA A 42 -7.12 -19.59 5.02
C ALA A 42 -7.37 -20.93 4.27
N TRP A 43 -7.99 -20.90 3.08
CA TRP A 43 -8.19 -22.07 2.22
C TRP A 43 -6.99 -22.42 1.32
N GLN A 44 -5.96 -21.57 1.23
CA GLN A 44 -4.75 -21.80 0.42
C GLN A 44 -3.57 -22.22 1.29
N SER A 45 -2.59 -22.92 0.70
CA SER A 45 -1.32 -23.16 1.38
C SER A 45 -0.42 -21.92 1.42
N PRO A 46 0.38 -21.71 2.47
CA PRO A 46 1.32 -20.59 2.48
C PRO A 46 2.42 -20.86 1.44
N PHE A 47 2.73 -19.87 0.62
CA PHE A 47 3.89 -19.92 -0.27
C PHE A 47 5.14 -19.64 0.55
N THR A 48 5.96 -20.67 0.80
CA THR A 48 7.04 -20.61 1.80
C THR A 48 8.34 -19.99 1.31
N HIS A 49 8.50 -19.79 0.00
CA HIS A 49 9.74 -19.31 -0.59
C HIS A 49 9.76 -17.78 -0.70
N ARG A 50 10.92 -17.16 -0.47
CA ARG A 50 11.15 -15.71 -0.58
C ARG A 50 12.46 -15.46 -1.33
N LEU A 51 12.55 -14.28 -1.92
CA LEU A 51 13.77 -13.83 -2.60
C LEU A 51 14.94 -13.82 -1.60
N GLY A 52 16.08 -14.39 -1.98
CA GLY A 52 17.27 -14.46 -1.13
C GLY A 52 17.21 -15.55 -0.04
N ASN A 53 16.18 -16.41 -0.01
CA ASN A 53 16.22 -17.57 0.89
C ASN A 53 17.39 -18.50 0.49
N TYR A 54 18.15 -18.94 1.48
CA TYR A 54 19.19 -19.95 1.32
C TYR A 54 18.59 -21.36 1.29
N SER A 55 19.13 -22.22 0.42
CA SER A 55 18.73 -23.61 0.29
C SER A 55 19.90 -24.54 0.57
N SER A 56 19.99 -25.10 1.78
CA SER A 56 21.04 -26.06 2.18
C SER A 56 20.98 -27.34 1.35
N ASP A 57 19.80 -27.92 1.20
CA ASP A 57 19.60 -29.26 0.62
C ASP A 57 19.16 -29.23 -0.86
N GLY A 58 19.01 -28.04 -1.42
CA GLY A 58 18.39 -27.83 -2.74
C GLY A 58 16.87 -27.89 -2.69
N ILE A 59 16.22 -27.37 -3.74
CA ILE A 59 14.76 -27.42 -3.89
C ILE A 59 14.46 -28.11 -5.22
N ALA A 60 13.79 -29.25 -5.14
CA ALA A 60 13.29 -29.98 -6.30
C ALA A 60 11.77 -29.78 -6.45
N ALA A 61 11.29 -29.86 -7.69
CA ALA A 61 9.86 -29.79 -8.01
C ALA A 61 9.13 -30.96 -7.35
N LYS A 62 8.10 -30.67 -6.54
CA LYS A 62 7.24 -31.65 -5.87
C LYS A 62 6.27 -32.32 -6.85
N ILE A 63 5.87 -31.59 -7.89
CA ILE A 63 4.97 -32.07 -8.94
C ILE A 63 5.51 -31.74 -10.33
N GLY A 64 5.05 -32.47 -11.35
CA GLY A 64 5.30 -32.08 -12.73
C GLY A 64 4.40 -30.93 -13.17
N PHE A 65 4.95 -29.92 -13.84
CA PHE A 65 4.21 -28.77 -14.35
C PHE A 65 4.83 -28.22 -15.63
N ASN A 66 4.05 -27.47 -16.40
CA ASN A 66 4.50 -26.81 -17.63
C ASN A 66 4.55 -25.30 -17.39
N ARG A 67 5.67 -24.67 -17.76
CA ARG A 67 5.88 -23.23 -17.73
C ARG A 67 6.04 -22.71 -19.15
N ILE A 68 5.53 -21.53 -19.45
CA ILE A 68 5.80 -20.89 -20.75
C ILE A 68 7.29 -20.52 -20.78
N ASP A 69 8.00 -20.99 -21.79
CA ASP A 69 9.37 -20.55 -22.06
C ASP A 69 9.29 -19.28 -22.90
N GLU A 70 9.36 -18.13 -22.23
CA GLU A 70 9.27 -16.83 -22.89
C GLU A 70 10.40 -16.62 -23.90
N GLU A 71 11.59 -17.14 -23.62
CA GLU A 71 12.75 -16.99 -24.50
C GLU A 71 12.56 -17.83 -25.76
N ALA A 72 12.27 -19.12 -25.62
CA ALA A 72 12.00 -19.99 -26.77
C ALA A 72 10.76 -19.54 -27.56
N THR A 73 9.71 -19.06 -26.88
CA THR A 73 8.52 -18.50 -27.54
C THR A 73 8.88 -17.25 -28.34
N ASN A 74 9.69 -16.35 -27.78
CA ASN A 74 10.13 -15.14 -28.48
C ASN A 74 11.07 -15.46 -29.65
N VAL A 75 11.93 -16.47 -29.52
CA VAL A 75 12.77 -16.96 -30.62
C VAL A 75 11.90 -17.53 -31.75
N ALA A 76 10.91 -18.36 -31.43
CA ALA A 76 9.97 -18.90 -32.43
C ALA A 76 9.14 -17.79 -33.11
N ARG A 77 8.70 -16.80 -32.34
CA ARG A 77 8.00 -15.59 -32.85
C ARG A 77 8.87 -14.79 -33.80
N ARG A 78 10.13 -14.51 -33.45
CA ARG A 78 11.09 -13.80 -34.33
C ARG A 78 11.39 -14.59 -35.60
N ALA A 79 11.55 -15.91 -35.49
CA ALA A 79 11.74 -16.76 -36.67
C ALA A 79 10.51 -16.70 -37.61
N ALA A 80 9.29 -16.70 -37.07
CA ALA A 80 8.08 -16.54 -37.86
C ALA A 80 7.98 -15.13 -38.50
N GLU A 81 8.36 -14.07 -37.79
CA GLU A 81 8.43 -12.70 -38.35
C GLU A 81 9.44 -12.61 -39.51
N GLN A 82 10.61 -13.23 -39.36
CA GLN A 82 11.67 -13.23 -40.37
C GLN A 82 11.31 -14.07 -41.61
N ALA A 83 10.52 -15.14 -41.42
CA ALA A 83 10.05 -15.99 -42.51
C ALA A 83 8.97 -15.32 -43.40
N VAL A 84 8.38 -14.20 -42.96
CA VAL A 84 7.40 -13.47 -43.77
C VAL A 84 8.09 -12.79 -44.96
N PRO A 85 7.68 -13.07 -46.20
CA PRO A 85 8.24 -12.40 -47.37
C PRO A 85 7.93 -10.90 -47.33
N LEU A 86 8.89 -10.08 -47.76
CA LEU A 86 8.69 -8.64 -47.85
C LEU A 86 7.66 -8.32 -48.93
N ILE A 87 6.69 -7.47 -48.62
CA ILE A 87 5.58 -7.15 -49.53
C ILE A 87 5.91 -5.91 -50.35
N PHE A 88 5.75 -6.02 -51.67
CA PHE A 88 5.95 -4.96 -52.64
C PHE A 88 4.70 -4.78 -53.49
N ASN A 89 4.34 -3.52 -53.74
CA ASN A 89 3.27 -3.17 -54.66
C ASN A 89 3.86 -3.01 -56.06
N ASN A 90 3.34 -3.74 -57.04
CA ASN A 90 3.81 -3.76 -58.43
C ASN A 90 2.92 -2.89 -59.32
N SER A 91 3.47 -1.76 -59.78
CA SER A 91 2.81 -0.84 -60.71
C SER A 91 3.29 -1.06 -62.15
N THR A 92 2.62 -1.93 -62.89
CA THR A 92 3.07 -2.42 -64.21
C THR A 92 2.83 -1.45 -65.39
N GLU A 93 2.14 -0.33 -65.17
CA GLU A 93 1.71 0.61 -66.21
C GLU A 93 2.85 1.16 -67.07
N ASP A 94 4.01 1.46 -66.46
CA ASP A 94 5.16 1.98 -67.19
C ASP A 94 5.86 0.90 -68.04
N LEU A 95 5.86 -0.36 -67.59
CA LEU A 95 6.41 -1.49 -68.36
C LEU A 95 5.54 -1.82 -69.57
N LEU A 96 4.21 -1.75 -69.42
CA LEU A 96 3.26 -1.99 -70.51
C LEU A 96 3.38 -0.96 -71.64
N ARG A 97 3.94 0.24 -71.36
CA ARG A 97 4.21 1.29 -72.35
C ARG A 97 5.57 1.15 -73.05
N LEU A 98 6.45 0.26 -72.59
CA LEU A 98 7.78 0.07 -73.21
C LEU A 98 7.72 -0.36 -74.68
N PRO A 99 6.85 -1.29 -75.12
CA PRO A 99 6.75 -1.65 -76.53
C PRO A 99 6.42 -0.45 -77.43
N ASP A 100 5.54 0.45 -76.99
CA ASP A 100 5.18 1.65 -77.75
C ASP A 100 6.32 2.68 -77.78
N ARG A 101 7.05 2.84 -76.66
CA ARG A 101 8.27 3.68 -76.61
C ARG A 101 9.36 3.12 -77.51
N LEU A 102 9.53 1.80 -77.54
CA LEU A 102 10.49 1.13 -78.41
C LEU A 102 10.10 1.34 -79.88
N ARG A 103 8.81 1.21 -80.22
CA ARG A 103 8.30 1.47 -81.57
C ARG A 103 8.66 2.88 -82.05
N ALA A 104 8.43 3.89 -81.20
CA ALA A 104 8.78 5.28 -81.51
C ALA A 104 10.29 5.44 -81.72
N ALA A 105 11.11 4.90 -80.82
CA ALA A 105 12.56 5.04 -80.86
C ALA A 105 13.21 4.29 -82.04
N LEU A 106 12.72 3.08 -82.38
CA LEU A 106 13.13 2.36 -83.58
C LEU A 106 12.67 3.07 -84.87
N GLY A 107 11.50 3.71 -84.85
CA GLY A 107 11.01 4.55 -85.94
C GLY A 107 11.93 5.74 -86.23
N GLU A 108 12.43 6.41 -85.19
CA GLU A 108 13.43 7.48 -85.32
C GLU A 108 14.75 6.98 -85.91
N ILE A 109 15.20 5.79 -85.51
CA ILE A 109 16.41 5.16 -86.05
C ILE A 109 16.23 4.80 -87.53
N SER A 110 15.07 4.28 -87.91
CA SER A 110 14.75 3.94 -89.31
C SER A 110 14.79 5.17 -90.23
N GLN A 111 14.27 6.30 -89.75
CA GLN A 111 14.14 7.54 -90.53
C GLN A 111 15.43 8.37 -90.60
N THR A 112 16.47 8.01 -89.86
CA THR A 112 17.69 8.80 -89.74
C THR A 112 18.86 8.17 -90.50
N ASP A 113 19.56 8.95 -91.34
CA ASP A 113 20.63 8.45 -92.20
C ASP A 113 22.01 8.30 -91.54
N THR A 114 22.33 9.21 -90.61
CA THR A 114 23.64 9.24 -89.95
C THR A 114 23.46 9.33 -88.43
N LEU A 115 24.41 8.75 -87.68
CA LEU A 115 24.40 8.75 -86.21
C LEU A 115 24.33 10.18 -85.61
N GLU A 116 24.92 11.15 -86.30
CA GLU A 116 24.98 12.56 -85.89
C GLU A 116 23.62 13.27 -85.93
N ASN A 117 22.71 12.81 -86.80
CA ASN A 117 21.36 13.37 -86.97
C ASN A 117 20.30 12.72 -86.07
N LEU A 118 20.65 11.62 -85.37
CA LEU A 118 19.72 10.95 -84.47
C LEU A 118 19.50 11.82 -83.22
N PRO A 119 18.26 11.98 -82.70
CA PRO A 119 18.00 12.74 -81.49
C PRO A 119 18.92 12.34 -80.33
N ALA A 120 19.41 13.32 -79.57
CA ALA A 120 20.38 13.08 -78.50
C ALA A 120 19.83 12.13 -77.42
N ALA A 121 18.53 12.17 -77.15
CA ALA A 121 17.85 11.25 -76.23
C ALA A 121 17.92 9.79 -76.72
N THR A 122 17.49 9.53 -77.96
CA THR A 122 17.50 8.20 -78.58
C THR A 122 18.93 7.65 -78.74
N ARG A 123 19.88 8.53 -79.02
CA ARG A 123 21.31 8.19 -79.04
C ARG A 123 21.83 7.75 -77.68
N ALA A 124 21.41 8.43 -76.60
CA ALA A 124 21.76 8.05 -75.23
C ALA A 124 21.07 6.74 -74.82
N ASP A 125 19.79 6.58 -75.12
CA ASP A 125 18.99 5.42 -74.73
C ASP A 125 19.52 4.10 -75.29
N PHE A 126 19.92 4.06 -76.56
CA PHE A 126 20.54 2.85 -77.17
C PHE A 126 22.06 2.76 -76.95
N GLY A 127 22.66 3.69 -76.18
CA GLY A 127 24.09 3.70 -75.90
C GLY A 127 24.95 4.04 -77.13
N LEU A 128 24.40 4.75 -78.11
CA LEU A 128 25.03 5.10 -79.39
C LEU A 128 25.88 6.40 -79.32
N GLY A 129 26.09 6.96 -78.12
CA GLY A 129 26.96 8.12 -77.89
C GLY A 129 28.37 7.73 -77.38
N PRO A 130 29.31 8.70 -77.28
CA PRO A 130 30.54 8.50 -76.53
C PRO A 130 30.20 8.24 -75.05
N VAL A 131 30.83 7.21 -74.46
CA VAL A 131 30.59 6.82 -73.07
C VAL A 131 31.07 7.93 -72.15
N ASP A 132 30.16 8.65 -71.48
CA ASP A 132 30.53 9.60 -70.43
C ASP A 132 31.00 8.82 -69.20
N THR A 133 32.28 8.94 -68.85
CA THR A 133 32.91 8.20 -67.75
C THR A 133 32.65 8.82 -66.38
N ARG A 134 31.86 9.91 -66.29
CA ARG A 134 31.57 10.61 -65.03
C ARG A 134 30.22 10.27 -64.40
N GLU A 135 29.29 9.69 -65.13
CA GLU A 135 28.15 9.02 -64.52
C GLU A 135 28.55 7.60 -64.12
N PRO A 136 28.12 7.08 -62.95
CA PRO A 136 28.34 5.69 -62.58
C PRO A 136 27.47 4.79 -63.46
N MET A 137 27.86 4.62 -64.72
CA MET A 137 27.35 3.58 -65.60
C MET A 137 27.71 2.22 -65.00
N LYS A 138 26.71 1.33 -65.02
CA LYS A 138 26.72 -0.03 -64.48
C LYS A 138 27.98 -0.77 -64.96
N ARG A 139 28.81 -1.30 -64.04
CA ARG A 139 29.96 -2.18 -64.38
C ARG A 139 29.54 -3.36 -65.29
N ALA A 140 28.31 -3.86 -65.13
CA ALA A 140 27.74 -4.90 -65.99
C ALA A 140 27.45 -4.42 -67.43
N ALA A 141 27.06 -3.15 -67.62
CA ALA A 141 26.93 -2.57 -68.96
C ALA A 141 28.30 -2.33 -69.61
N GLN A 142 29.37 -2.12 -68.84
CA GLN A 142 30.70 -1.88 -69.39
C GLN A 142 31.37 -3.13 -70.01
N GLU A 143 31.04 -4.35 -69.56
CA GLU A 143 31.59 -5.57 -70.17
C GLU A 143 30.91 -5.96 -71.48
N ILE A 144 29.59 -5.77 -71.60
CA ILE A 144 28.83 -6.00 -72.84
C ILE A 144 29.26 -5.01 -73.95
N TYR A 145 29.86 -3.88 -73.59
CA TYR A 145 30.08 -2.72 -74.47
C TYR A 145 31.54 -2.47 -74.87
N LYS A 146 32.49 -3.33 -74.49
CA LYS A 146 33.94 -3.03 -74.57
C LYS A 146 34.58 -3.19 -75.96
N THR A 147 33.85 -3.61 -76.99
CA THR A 147 34.49 -4.07 -78.25
C THR A 147 33.98 -3.43 -79.55
N ASP A 148 32.99 -2.53 -79.53
CA ASP A 148 32.43 -2.00 -80.80
C ASP A 148 32.18 -0.48 -80.85
N VAL A 149 32.63 0.13 -81.95
CA VAL A 149 32.52 1.58 -82.23
C VAL A 149 31.03 1.98 -82.32
N PRO A 150 30.58 3.11 -81.71
CA PRO A 150 29.17 3.54 -81.76
C PRO A 150 28.53 3.52 -83.15
N GLN A 151 29.31 3.84 -84.18
CA GLN A 151 28.87 3.79 -85.58
C GLN A 151 28.46 2.38 -86.03
N ARG A 152 29.20 1.34 -85.65
CA ARG A 152 28.88 -0.06 -86.00
C ARG A 152 27.61 -0.54 -85.32
N ARG A 153 27.38 -0.11 -84.07
CA ARG A 153 26.16 -0.41 -83.32
C ARG A 153 24.94 0.25 -83.94
N PHE A 154 25.09 1.50 -84.42
CA PHE A 154 24.05 2.19 -85.19
C PHE A 154 23.77 1.48 -86.53
N THR A 155 24.81 1.10 -87.29
CA THR A 155 24.63 0.36 -88.55
C THR A 155 23.92 -0.97 -88.33
N ALA A 156 24.33 -1.77 -87.33
CA ALA A 156 23.69 -3.04 -87.01
C ALA A 156 22.23 -2.89 -86.58
N LEU A 157 21.91 -1.87 -85.79
CA LEU A 157 20.54 -1.56 -85.37
C LEU A 157 19.69 -1.06 -86.55
N LYS A 158 20.27 -0.24 -87.43
CA LYS A 158 19.60 0.27 -88.63
C LYS A 158 19.34 -0.84 -89.66
N GLU A 159 20.29 -1.75 -89.89
CA GLU A 159 20.10 -2.92 -90.78
C GLU A 159 19.04 -3.90 -90.24
N ALA A 160 18.97 -4.05 -88.91
CA ALA A 160 17.94 -4.85 -88.25
C ALA A 160 16.54 -4.24 -88.40
N VAL A 161 16.44 -2.90 -88.45
CA VAL A 161 15.16 -2.19 -88.56
C VAL A 161 14.72 -1.97 -90.02
N ALA A 162 15.63 -1.57 -90.92
CA ALA A 162 15.33 -1.03 -92.25
C ALA A 162 15.72 -1.96 -93.42
N GLY A 163 15.86 -3.27 -93.18
CA GLY A 163 16.46 -4.24 -94.14
C GLY A 163 16.04 -4.11 -95.61
N MET A 164 16.89 -4.61 -96.51
CA MET A 164 16.75 -4.48 -97.97
C MET A 164 15.50 -5.18 -98.56
N GLY A 165 14.30 -4.62 -98.38
CA GLY A 165 13.07 -5.07 -99.04
C GLY A 165 11.81 -5.11 -98.16
N THR A 166 10.75 -4.44 -98.66
CA THR A 166 9.37 -4.32 -98.15
C THR A 166 9.17 -3.80 -96.71
N GLY A 167 9.04 -2.46 -96.61
CA GLY A 167 8.25 -1.75 -95.60
C GLY A 167 8.77 -1.78 -94.17
N ASP A 168 9.65 -0.83 -93.83
CA ASP A 168 10.22 -0.57 -92.48
C ASP A 168 9.19 -0.69 -91.33
N LYS A 169 7.93 -0.31 -91.56
CA LYS A 169 6.85 -0.41 -90.56
C LYS A 169 6.54 -1.85 -90.14
N SER A 170 6.50 -2.81 -91.07
CA SER A 170 6.16 -4.21 -90.76
C SER A 170 7.21 -4.86 -89.86
N ARG A 171 8.49 -4.55 -90.08
CA ARG A 171 9.60 -5.15 -89.33
C ARG A 171 9.74 -4.57 -87.93
N ILE A 172 9.50 -3.26 -87.78
CA ILE A 172 9.40 -2.63 -86.46
C ILE A 172 8.27 -3.27 -85.66
N ASP A 173 7.12 -3.51 -86.27
CA ASP A 173 5.98 -4.13 -85.59
C ASP A 173 6.28 -5.57 -85.15
N ASP A 174 6.98 -6.37 -85.97
CA ASP A 174 7.44 -7.72 -85.60
C ASP A 174 8.45 -7.67 -84.44
N MET A 175 9.43 -6.75 -84.48
CA MET A 175 10.39 -6.54 -83.39
C MET A 175 9.71 -6.11 -82.09
N VAL A 176 8.72 -5.23 -82.16
CA VAL A 176 7.96 -4.75 -80.99
C VAL A 176 7.06 -5.84 -80.44
N ALA A 177 6.46 -6.69 -81.29
CA ALA A 177 5.66 -7.83 -80.86
C ALA A 177 6.51 -8.89 -80.14
N ASP A 178 7.69 -9.22 -80.68
CA ASP A 178 8.65 -10.12 -80.04
C ASP A 178 9.21 -9.50 -78.76
N PHE A 179 9.49 -8.21 -78.74
CA PHE A 179 9.92 -7.49 -77.54
C PHE A 179 8.87 -7.49 -76.44
N SER A 180 7.58 -7.30 -76.79
CA SER A 180 6.48 -7.34 -75.82
C SER A 180 6.36 -8.70 -75.14
N LYS A 181 6.59 -9.80 -75.87
CA LYS A 181 6.62 -11.15 -75.30
C LYS A 181 7.89 -11.37 -74.48
N PHE A 182 9.02 -10.85 -74.97
CA PHE A 182 10.30 -10.93 -74.28
C PHE A 182 10.25 -10.30 -72.89
N ILE A 183 9.67 -9.11 -72.72
CA ILE A 183 9.60 -8.43 -71.42
C ILE A 183 8.49 -8.94 -70.49
N SER A 184 7.68 -9.92 -70.89
CA SER A 184 6.55 -10.40 -70.08
C SER A 184 6.93 -10.88 -68.67
N PRO A 185 8.10 -11.54 -68.44
CA PRO A 185 8.52 -11.89 -67.08
C PRO A 185 8.73 -10.67 -66.17
N LEU A 186 9.06 -9.50 -66.74
CA LEU A 186 9.22 -8.26 -65.99
C LEU A 186 7.87 -7.64 -65.63
N THR A 187 6.86 -7.76 -66.50
CA THR A 187 5.49 -7.31 -66.19
C THR A 187 4.87 -8.18 -65.09
N ASP A 188 5.08 -9.50 -65.16
CA ASP A 188 4.47 -10.45 -64.22
C ASP A 188 5.11 -10.37 -62.81
N ASN A 189 6.43 -10.24 -62.73
CA ASN A 189 7.16 -10.25 -61.46
C ASN A 189 7.41 -8.85 -60.90
N GLY A 190 7.43 -7.82 -61.76
CA GLY A 190 7.80 -6.46 -61.42
C GLY A 190 9.32 -6.23 -61.44
N LEU A 191 9.70 -4.95 -61.43
CA LEU A 191 11.08 -4.50 -61.53
C LEU A 191 11.54 -3.78 -60.25
N LEU A 192 12.61 -4.27 -59.64
CA LEU A 192 13.26 -3.64 -58.49
C LEU A 192 14.50 -2.85 -58.91
N ASN A 193 14.68 -1.66 -58.32
CA ASN A 193 15.88 -0.85 -58.56
C ASN A 193 17.08 -1.37 -57.75
N HIS A 194 18.21 -1.58 -58.40
CA HIS A 194 19.48 -1.91 -57.74
C HIS A 194 20.02 -0.79 -56.81
N ARG A 195 19.53 0.46 -56.90
CA ARG A 195 19.80 1.51 -55.90
C ARG A 195 18.82 1.51 -54.74
N SER A 196 17.54 1.15 -54.95
CA SER A 196 16.59 0.95 -53.85
C SER A 196 16.99 -0.25 -52.98
N TYR A 197 17.67 -1.24 -53.57
CA TYR A 197 18.40 -2.32 -52.87
C TYR A 197 19.43 -1.80 -51.86
N LYS A 198 20.17 -0.72 -52.18
CA LYS A 198 21.12 -0.08 -51.25
C LYS A 198 20.46 0.90 -50.28
N ASN A 199 19.46 1.68 -50.67
CA ASN A 199 18.88 2.68 -49.76
C ASN A 199 17.91 2.10 -48.70
N LEU A 200 17.54 0.82 -48.81
CA LEU A 200 16.92 0.06 -47.71
C LEU A 200 17.91 -0.22 -46.53
N GLN A 201 19.22 0.09 -46.69
CA GLN A 201 20.32 -0.11 -45.72
C GLN A 201 20.16 0.63 -44.38
N GLY A 202 19.13 1.46 -44.21
CA GLY A 202 18.91 2.14 -42.94
C GLY A 202 18.51 1.22 -41.79
N ASN A 203 17.90 0.05 -42.05
CA ASN A 203 17.36 -0.81 -40.98
C ASN A 203 17.08 -2.29 -41.35
N LEU A 204 17.59 -2.81 -42.47
CA LEU A 204 17.37 -4.21 -42.87
C LEU A 204 18.68 -4.84 -43.34
N GLU A 205 18.96 -6.05 -42.83
CA GLU A 205 20.05 -6.94 -43.26
C GLU A 205 20.04 -7.10 -44.79
N GLU A 206 21.25 -7.29 -45.36
CA GLU A 206 21.48 -7.55 -46.78
C GLU A 206 20.43 -8.57 -47.29
N LEU A 207 19.58 -8.16 -48.24
CA LEU A 207 18.57 -9.05 -48.82
C LEU A 207 19.29 -10.22 -49.48
N GLU A 208 19.37 -11.36 -48.78
CA GLU A 208 20.05 -12.53 -49.30
C GLU A 208 19.40 -12.98 -50.63
N PRO A 209 20.18 -13.52 -51.60
CA PRO A 209 19.68 -13.87 -52.93
C PRO A 209 18.51 -14.88 -52.92
N ASP A 210 18.39 -15.66 -51.85
CA ASP A 210 17.36 -16.66 -51.58
C ASP A 210 16.13 -16.10 -50.86
N ARG A 211 16.14 -14.82 -50.46
CA ARG A 211 15.01 -14.19 -49.79
C ARG A 211 13.82 -14.06 -50.73
N LYS A 212 12.68 -14.58 -50.27
CA LYS A 212 11.39 -14.49 -50.95
C LYS A 212 10.77 -13.09 -50.78
N LEU A 213 10.32 -12.52 -51.88
CA LEU A 213 9.54 -11.29 -51.94
C LEU A 213 8.11 -11.63 -52.36
N MET A 214 7.15 -10.86 -51.88
CA MET A 214 5.76 -10.94 -52.31
C MET A 214 5.46 -9.73 -53.20
N SER A 215 5.29 -9.96 -54.49
CA SER A 215 4.90 -8.95 -55.47
C SER A 215 3.38 -8.94 -55.58
N VAL A 216 2.74 -7.83 -55.23
CA VAL A 216 1.28 -7.65 -55.29
C VAL A 216 0.95 -6.69 -56.42
N ASP A 217 0.29 -7.18 -57.46
CA ASP A 217 -0.15 -6.34 -58.57
C ASP A 217 -1.26 -5.38 -58.09
N VAL A 218 -1.04 -4.08 -58.29
CA VAL A 218 -1.94 -3.02 -57.75
C VAL A 218 -3.31 -3.02 -58.45
N GLN A 219 -3.40 -3.51 -59.69
CA GLN A 219 -4.64 -3.48 -60.48
C GLN A 219 -5.49 -4.73 -60.26
N THR A 220 -4.85 -5.89 -60.14
CA THR A 220 -5.53 -7.19 -60.02
C THR A 220 -5.59 -7.71 -58.58
N GLY A 221 -4.73 -7.19 -57.69
CA GLY A 221 -4.59 -7.65 -56.31
C GLY A 221 -3.94 -9.03 -56.17
N VAL A 222 -3.44 -9.62 -57.27
CA VAL A 222 -2.81 -10.93 -57.27
C VAL A 222 -1.44 -10.83 -56.61
N ALA A 223 -1.19 -11.68 -55.62
CA ALA A 223 0.07 -11.77 -54.89
C ALA A 223 0.89 -12.97 -55.38
N THR A 224 2.11 -12.70 -55.84
CA THR A 224 3.03 -13.70 -56.38
C THR A 224 4.32 -13.70 -55.58
N GLU A 225 4.77 -14.89 -55.16
CA GLU A 225 6.05 -15.06 -54.48
C GLU A 225 7.19 -15.13 -55.50
N VAL A 226 8.17 -14.24 -55.37
CA VAL A 226 9.26 -14.07 -56.33
C VAL A 226 10.60 -13.92 -55.60
N LEU A 227 11.67 -14.48 -56.17
CA LEU A 227 13.04 -14.33 -55.66
C LEU A 227 13.70 -13.04 -56.16
N VAL A 228 14.63 -12.48 -55.39
CA VAL A 228 15.34 -11.24 -55.72
C VAL A 228 15.94 -11.22 -57.15
N PRO A 229 16.62 -12.29 -57.65
CA PRO A 229 17.20 -12.28 -59.00
C PRO A 229 16.16 -12.22 -60.13
N LYS A 230 14.88 -12.53 -59.83
CA LYS A 230 13.79 -12.47 -60.82
C LYS A 230 13.21 -11.09 -61.04
N VAL A 231 13.42 -10.17 -60.09
CA VAL A 231 12.93 -8.79 -60.16
C VAL A 231 14.04 -7.78 -60.47
N CYS A 232 15.31 -8.22 -60.44
CA CYS A 232 16.46 -7.40 -60.79
C CYS A 232 16.75 -7.47 -62.30
N LEU A 233 16.59 -6.34 -63.01
CA LEU A 233 16.77 -6.28 -64.46
C LEU A 233 18.16 -6.76 -64.93
N ALA A 234 19.21 -6.41 -64.17
CA ALA A 234 20.57 -6.80 -64.49
C ALA A 234 20.76 -8.33 -64.42
N ASP A 235 20.18 -8.98 -63.41
CA ASP A 235 20.27 -10.42 -63.23
C ASP A 235 19.42 -11.17 -64.27
N GLN A 236 18.26 -10.59 -64.63
CA GLN A 236 17.40 -11.11 -65.69
C GLN A 236 18.05 -11.09 -67.07
N LEU A 237 18.83 -10.05 -67.38
CA LEU A 237 19.51 -9.87 -68.67
C LEU A 237 20.82 -10.68 -68.80
N ASN A 238 21.35 -11.23 -67.70
CA ASN A 238 22.50 -12.13 -67.74
C ASN A 238 22.14 -13.47 -68.39
N GLU A 239 23.14 -14.23 -68.85
CA GLU A 239 22.92 -15.54 -69.51
C GLU A 239 22.15 -16.55 -68.64
N ALA A 240 22.26 -16.45 -67.31
CA ALA A 240 21.55 -17.28 -66.35
C ALA A 240 20.13 -16.79 -66.01
N GLY A 241 19.76 -15.58 -66.44
CA GLY A 241 18.45 -14.99 -66.20
C GLY A 241 17.40 -15.39 -67.24
N ASP A 242 16.11 -15.24 -66.92
CA ASP A 242 15.02 -15.67 -67.81
C ASP A 242 15.01 -14.89 -69.14
N LEU A 243 15.43 -13.62 -69.13
CA LEU A 243 15.50 -12.80 -70.33
C LEU A 243 16.75 -13.11 -71.16
N GLY A 244 17.93 -13.08 -70.55
CA GLY A 244 19.19 -13.33 -71.26
C GLY A 244 19.24 -14.72 -71.89
N GLY A 245 18.78 -15.76 -71.17
CA GLY A 245 18.73 -17.12 -71.68
C GLY A 245 17.72 -17.34 -72.81
N LYS A 246 16.61 -16.59 -72.84
CA LYS A 246 15.55 -16.70 -73.87
C LYS A 246 15.70 -15.72 -75.02
N TRP A 247 16.69 -14.83 -75.00
CA TRP A 247 16.85 -13.77 -76.00
C TRP A 247 16.81 -14.28 -77.44
N LEU A 248 17.55 -15.35 -77.74
CA LEU A 248 17.64 -15.94 -79.08
C LEU A 248 16.40 -16.75 -79.51
N SER A 249 15.40 -16.89 -78.62
CA SER A 249 14.13 -17.55 -78.95
C SER A 249 13.19 -16.66 -79.75
N TYR A 250 13.51 -15.37 -79.89
CA TYR A 250 12.72 -14.37 -80.59
C TYR A 250 13.41 -13.99 -81.92
N PRO A 251 12.90 -14.43 -83.08
CA PRO A 251 13.57 -14.29 -84.37
C PRO A 251 13.88 -12.83 -84.76
N SER A 252 13.07 -11.88 -84.31
CA SER A 252 13.22 -10.45 -84.62
C SER A 252 14.27 -9.76 -83.74
N LEU A 253 14.71 -10.37 -82.64
CA LEU A 253 15.66 -9.83 -81.67
C LEU A 253 17.08 -10.41 -81.89
N THR A 254 17.71 -10.06 -83.01
CA THR A 254 19.01 -10.64 -83.40
C THR A 254 20.12 -10.40 -82.38
N LYS A 255 21.13 -11.28 -82.38
CA LYS A 255 22.32 -11.14 -81.52
C LYS A 255 23.07 -9.82 -81.73
N SER A 256 23.03 -9.28 -82.95
CA SER A 256 23.69 -8.02 -83.30
C SER A 256 23.08 -6.79 -82.61
N ILE A 257 21.80 -6.84 -82.23
CA ILE A 257 21.10 -5.72 -81.56
C ILE A 257 20.91 -5.95 -80.05
N GLN A 258 21.31 -7.12 -79.54
CA GLN A 258 21.15 -7.49 -78.13
C GLN A 258 21.75 -6.46 -77.18
N GLY A 259 22.97 -5.99 -77.46
CA GLY A 259 23.65 -5.00 -76.64
C GLY A 259 22.84 -3.69 -76.58
N ALA A 260 22.51 -3.12 -77.74
CA ALA A 260 21.80 -1.85 -77.85
C ALA A 260 20.41 -1.89 -77.19
N LEU A 261 19.67 -2.98 -77.39
CA LEU A 261 18.33 -3.15 -76.82
C LEU A 261 18.37 -3.42 -75.31
N SER A 262 19.39 -4.14 -74.81
CA SER A 262 19.59 -4.33 -73.37
C SER A 262 19.87 -3.01 -72.66
N HIS A 263 20.69 -2.13 -73.26
CA HIS A 263 20.95 -0.79 -72.72
C HIS A 263 19.72 0.11 -72.78
N TRP A 264 18.98 0.07 -73.89
CA TRP A 264 17.72 0.77 -74.02
C TRP A 264 16.75 0.36 -72.91
N LEU A 265 16.56 -0.93 -72.69
CA LEU A 265 15.72 -1.44 -71.61
C LEU A 265 16.25 -1.02 -70.23
N MET A 266 17.56 -1.04 -70.03
CA MET A 266 18.22 -0.63 -68.78
C MET A 266 18.12 0.88 -68.47
N CYS A 267 17.89 1.72 -69.48
CA CYS A 267 17.67 3.16 -69.36
C CYS A 267 16.18 3.51 -69.25
N GLN A 268 15.32 2.82 -70.01
CA GLN A 268 13.90 3.13 -70.14
C GLN A 268 13.00 2.41 -69.14
N ALA A 269 13.40 1.23 -68.66
CA ALA A 269 12.64 0.49 -67.67
C ALA A 269 12.78 1.13 -66.29
N LYS A 270 11.66 1.70 -65.81
CA LYS A 270 11.56 2.24 -64.45
C LYS A 270 11.23 1.12 -63.45
N PRO A 271 11.69 1.25 -62.19
CA PRO A 271 11.29 0.32 -61.14
C PRO A 271 9.77 0.36 -60.94
N THR A 272 9.14 -0.81 -60.88
CA THR A 272 7.69 -0.94 -60.65
C THR A 272 7.34 -1.44 -59.26
N LEU A 273 8.32 -2.01 -58.55
CA LEU A 273 8.14 -2.51 -57.18
C LEU A 273 8.43 -1.43 -56.15
N GLU A 274 7.41 -1.08 -55.37
CA GLU A 274 7.51 -0.19 -54.22
C GLU A 274 7.28 -0.97 -52.92
N PHE A 275 8.16 -0.79 -51.93
CA PHE A 275 8.09 -1.53 -50.67
C PHE A 275 6.91 -1.05 -49.81
N ASP A 276 5.98 -1.95 -49.52
CA ASP A 276 4.86 -1.67 -48.61
C ASP A 276 5.24 -2.01 -47.17
N GLN A 277 5.75 -1.01 -46.46
CA GLN A 277 6.14 -1.17 -45.06
C GLN A 277 4.95 -1.49 -44.15
N ALA A 278 3.77 -0.95 -44.44
CA ALA A 278 2.59 -1.14 -43.61
C ALA A 278 2.04 -2.57 -43.74
N ALA A 279 1.89 -3.04 -44.97
CA ALA A 279 1.46 -4.41 -45.25
C ALA A 279 2.47 -5.44 -44.72
N THR A 280 3.76 -5.20 -44.91
CA THR A 280 4.82 -6.09 -44.41
C THR A 280 4.80 -6.18 -42.88
N LYS A 281 4.74 -5.04 -42.17
CA LYS A 281 4.65 -5.04 -40.70
C LYS A 281 3.38 -5.71 -40.18
N LEU A 282 2.25 -5.52 -40.87
CA LEU A 282 0.99 -6.17 -40.52
C LEU A 282 1.09 -7.69 -40.69
N ALA A 283 1.68 -8.16 -41.79
CA ALA A 283 1.89 -9.58 -42.04
C ALA A 283 2.87 -10.20 -41.01
N GLN A 284 3.95 -9.50 -40.68
CA GLN A 284 4.89 -9.91 -39.62
C GLN A 284 4.22 -10.00 -38.25
N ALA A 285 3.44 -9.00 -37.85
CA ALA A 285 2.69 -9.03 -36.60
C ALA A 285 1.69 -10.18 -36.55
N LYS A 286 0.97 -10.42 -37.66
CA LYS A 286 0.03 -11.55 -37.76
C LYS A 286 0.73 -12.91 -37.65
N ALA A 287 1.88 -13.08 -38.30
CA ALA A 287 2.67 -14.31 -38.21
C ALA A 287 3.20 -14.54 -36.79
N ARG A 288 3.68 -13.48 -36.13
CA ARG A 288 4.12 -13.50 -34.74
C ARG A 288 3.02 -13.94 -33.78
N ASP A 289 1.83 -13.36 -33.91
CA ASP A 289 0.71 -13.61 -33.01
C ASP A 289 0.10 -15.01 -33.19
N GLN A 290 0.31 -15.64 -34.35
CA GLN A 290 -0.12 -17.02 -34.62
C GLN A 290 0.81 -18.08 -34.01
N VAL A 291 2.02 -17.72 -33.54
CA VAL A 291 2.94 -18.65 -32.91
C VAL A 291 2.42 -19.03 -31.52
N ALA A 292 2.12 -20.32 -31.34
CA ALA A 292 1.76 -20.88 -30.05
C ALA A 292 2.90 -20.76 -29.03
N ASN A 293 2.55 -20.59 -27.75
CA ASN A 293 3.54 -20.54 -26.68
C ASN A 293 4.31 -21.86 -26.60
N VAL A 294 5.64 -21.76 -26.50
CA VAL A 294 6.52 -22.90 -26.24
C VAL A 294 6.54 -23.15 -24.73
N TYR A 295 6.41 -24.41 -24.33
CA TYR A 295 6.36 -24.78 -22.91
C TYR A 295 7.63 -25.55 -22.50
N GLN A 296 8.26 -25.10 -21.43
CA GLN A 296 9.25 -25.86 -20.69
C GLN A 296 8.52 -26.79 -19.71
N ARG A 297 8.80 -28.09 -19.80
CA ARG A 297 8.21 -29.11 -18.92
C ARG A 297 9.16 -29.45 -17.79
N PHE A 298 8.67 -29.36 -16.56
CA PHE A 298 9.34 -29.83 -15.35
C PHE A 298 8.67 -31.12 -14.88
N LEU A 299 9.47 -32.11 -14.51
CA LEU A 299 9.04 -33.35 -13.89
C LEU A 299 9.19 -33.27 -12.37
N ALA A 300 8.40 -34.06 -11.64
CA ALA A 300 8.58 -34.20 -10.21
C ALA A 300 9.98 -34.77 -9.92
N GLY A 301 10.72 -34.10 -9.04
CA GLY A 301 12.12 -34.40 -8.72
C GLY A 301 13.14 -33.53 -9.46
N ASP A 302 12.74 -32.73 -10.46
CA ASP A 302 13.66 -31.84 -11.15
C ASP A 302 14.19 -30.76 -10.21
N LEU A 303 15.51 -30.59 -10.16
CA LEU A 303 16.18 -29.64 -9.27
C LEU A 303 16.00 -28.20 -9.78
N ILE A 304 15.20 -27.40 -9.05
CA ILE A 304 14.95 -25.98 -9.37
C ILE A 304 16.04 -25.10 -8.77
N VAL A 305 16.42 -25.36 -7.52
CA VAL A 305 17.48 -24.64 -6.79
C VAL A 305 18.51 -25.64 -6.34
N ARG A 306 19.79 -25.40 -6.65
CA ARG A 306 20.86 -26.32 -6.24
C ARG A 306 21.18 -26.17 -4.75
N PRO A 307 21.66 -27.23 -4.09
CA PRO A 307 22.21 -27.14 -2.74
C PRO A 307 23.29 -26.06 -2.65
N GLY A 308 23.23 -25.22 -1.63
CA GLY A 308 24.16 -24.12 -1.41
C GLY A 308 23.90 -22.84 -2.21
N GLU A 309 22.81 -22.78 -2.98
CA GLU A 309 22.43 -21.59 -3.74
C GLU A 309 21.25 -20.83 -3.11
N PHE A 310 21.17 -19.53 -3.42
CA PHE A 310 20.06 -18.67 -3.05
C PHE A 310 18.94 -18.68 -4.11
N ILE A 311 17.73 -18.38 -3.67
CA ILE A 311 16.59 -18.18 -4.57
C ILE A 311 16.70 -16.78 -5.20
N ASP A 312 17.01 -16.73 -6.49
CA ASP A 312 16.94 -15.52 -7.32
C ASP A 312 15.52 -15.28 -7.85
N GLU A 313 15.31 -14.15 -8.53
CA GLU A 313 13.99 -13.78 -9.04
C GLU A 313 13.44 -14.81 -10.05
N LYS A 314 14.32 -15.34 -10.92
CA LYS A 314 13.92 -16.34 -11.93
C LYS A 314 13.46 -17.64 -11.28
N ARG A 315 14.20 -18.15 -10.28
CA ARG A 315 13.85 -19.37 -9.53
C ARG A 315 12.61 -19.17 -8.67
N LEU A 316 12.45 -17.99 -8.06
CA LEU A 316 11.24 -17.67 -7.30
C LEU A 316 9.99 -17.73 -8.18
N GLN A 317 10.07 -17.24 -9.42
CA GLN A 317 8.98 -17.35 -10.39
C GLN A 317 8.69 -18.82 -10.74
N ILE A 318 9.71 -19.65 -10.97
CA ILE A 318 9.53 -21.10 -11.23
C ILE A 318 8.83 -21.78 -10.04
N LEU A 319 9.26 -21.50 -8.81
CA LEU A 319 8.64 -22.04 -7.59
C LEU A 319 7.21 -21.54 -7.40
N ASN A 320 6.91 -20.30 -7.79
CA ASN A 320 5.55 -19.79 -7.78
C ASN A 320 4.67 -20.48 -8.82
N ASP A 321 5.19 -20.73 -10.03
CA ASP A 321 4.46 -21.45 -11.07
C ASP A 321 4.15 -22.90 -10.66
N GLU A 322 5.12 -23.57 -10.02
CA GLU A 322 4.94 -24.89 -9.39
C GLU A 322 3.85 -24.84 -8.31
N TYR A 323 3.93 -23.85 -7.40
CA TYR A 323 2.95 -23.66 -6.33
C TYR A 323 1.53 -23.44 -6.90
N GLN A 324 1.38 -22.62 -7.93
CA GLN A 324 0.08 -22.40 -8.59
C GLN A 324 -0.44 -23.65 -9.29
N ALA A 325 0.45 -24.43 -9.92
CA ALA A 325 0.10 -25.72 -10.49
C ALA A 325 -0.37 -26.71 -9.41
N PHE A 326 0.31 -26.73 -8.26
CA PHE A 326 -0.07 -27.59 -7.13
C PHE A 326 -1.42 -27.17 -6.55
N GLU A 327 -1.64 -25.88 -6.27
CA GLU A 327 -2.90 -25.36 -5.73
C GLU A 327 -4.11 -25.69 -6.62
N LYS A 328 -3.93 -25.80 -7.94
CA LYS A 328 -4.99 -26.24 -8.88
C LYS A 328 -5.37 -27.71 -8.73
N THR A 329 -4.46 -28.56 -8.26
CA THR A 329 -4.74 -29.99 -8.02
C THR A 329 -5.45 -30.24 -6.68
N VAL A 330 -5.37 -29.29 -5.73
CA VAL A 330 -6.00 -29.41 -4.42
C VAL A 330 -7.52 -29.33 -4.52
N GLY A 331 -8.20 -30.43 -4.20
CA GLY A 331 -9.66 -30.52 -4.19
C GLY A 331 -10.34 -29.64 -3.13
N ILE A 332 -11.63 -29.35 -3.35
CA ILE A 332 -12.45 -28.48 -2.49
C ILE A 332 -12.52 -29.03 -1.04
N GLY A 333 -12.60 -30.35 -0.85
CA GLY A 333 -12.65 -30.97 0.48
C GLY A 333 -11.42 -30.66 1.34
N ALA A 334 -10.21 -30.73 0.76
CA ALA A 334 -8.98 -30.39 1.47
C ALA A 334 -8.91 -28.89 1.82
N ARG A 335 -9.42 -28.02 0.93
CA ARG A 335 -9.52 -26.58 1.19
C ARG A 335 -10.50 -26.26 2.33
N LEU A 336 -11.67 -26.93 2.37
CA LEU A 336 -12.65 -26.79 3.44
C LEU A 336 -12.12 -27.31 4.78
N LEU A 337 -11.38 -28.43 4.77
CA LEU A 337 -10.72 -28.95 5.97
C LEU A 337 -9.70 -27.95 6.52
N ARG A 338 -8.83 -27.41 5.66
CA ARG A 338 -7.86 -26.37 6.04
C ARG A 338 -8.56 -25.15 6.62
N LEU A 339 -9.59 -24.64 5.94
CA LEU A 339 -10.38 -23.51 6.41
C LEU A 339 -10.98 -23.77 7.80
N SER A 340 -11.52 -24.98 8.03
CA SER A 340 -12.12 -25.39 9.31
C SER A 340 -11.08 -25.46 10.43
N VAL A 341 -9.88 -25.99 10.14
CA VAL A 341 -8.78 -26.06 11.11
C VAL A 341 -8.29 -24.66 11.47
N VAL A 342 -8.07 -23.78 10.48
CA VAL A 342 -7.64 -22.40 10.73
C VAL A 342 -8.74 -21.62 11.48
N PHE A 343 -10.01 -21.80 11.13
CA PHE A 343 -11.15 -21.24 11.88
C PHE A 343 -11.12 -21.66 13.35
N LEU A 344 -10.92 -22.96 13.63
CA LEU A 344 -10.84 -23.47 15.00
C LEU A 344 -9.65 -22.88 15.75
N MET A 345 -8.46 -22.85 15.14
CA MET A 345 -7.26 -22.27 15.75
C MET A 345 -7.45 -20.78 16.08
N MET A 346 -7.96 -20.00 15.14
CA MET A 346 -8.23 -18.57 15.36
C MET A 346 -9.38 -18.37 16.37
N GLY A 347 -10.38 -19.26 16.40
CA GLY A 347 -11.46 -19.25 17.38
C GLY A 347 -10.95 -19.49 18.81
N ILE A 348 -9.99 -20.39 19.00
CA ILE A 348 -9.33 -20.62 20.30
C ILE A 348 -8.57 -19.36 20.73
N LEU A 349 -7.77 -18.77 19.83
CA LEU A 349 -7.05 -17.52 20.12
C LEU A 349 -8.02 -16.38 20.45
N ALA A 350 -9.08 -16.20 19.66
CA ALA A 350 -10.10 -15.19 19.91
C ALA A 350 -10.79 -15.40 21.26
N SER A 351 -11.05 -16.65 21.66
CA SER A 351 -11.65 -16.99 22.95
C SER A 351 -10.73 -16.65 24.12
N LEU A 352 -9.43 -16.90 24.00
CA LEU A 352 -8.43 -16.52 25.01
C LEU A 352 -8.34 -14.99 25.17
N ASN A 353 -8.28 -14.27 24.05
CA ASN A 353 -8.30 -12.80 24.05
C ASN A 353 -9.60 -12.27 24.66
N ALA A 354 -10.76 -12.81 24.25
CA ALA A 354 -12.06 -12.42 24.77
C ALA A 354 -12.17 -12.66 26.28
N TYR A 355 -11.69 -13.80 26.78
CA TYR A 355 -11.66 -14.08 28.22
C TYR A 355 -10.90 -13.01 28.99
N TYR A 356 -9.69 -12.64 28.54
CA TYR A 356 -8.90 -11.59 29.18
C TYR A 356 -9.62 -10.22 29.13
N ILE A 357 -10.10 -9.82 27.95
CA ILE A 357 -10.72 -8.51 27.75
C ILE A 357 -12.00 -8.37 28.60
N ILE A 358 -12.85 -9.41 28.66
CA ILE A 358 -14.10 -9.36 29.44
C ILE A 358 -13.83 -9.15 30.93
N HIS A 359 -12.78 -9.78 31.48
CA HIS A 359 -12.49 -9.71 32.91
C HIS A 359 -11.67 -8.48 33.30
N ASN A 360 -10.69 -8.11 32.48
CA ASN A 360 -9.71 -7.09 32.86
C ASN A 360 -9.96 -5.73 32.20
N GLU A 361 -10.64 -5.69 31.05
CA GLU A 361 -10.93 -4.45 30.31
C GLU A 361 -12.40 -4.40 29.83
N PRO A 362 -13.37 -4.48 30.77
CA PRO A 362 -14.79 -4.56 30.43
C PRO A 362 -15.29 -3.34 29.64
N ARG A 363 -14.57 -2.21 29.70
CA ARG A 363 -14.84 -0.98 28.94
C ARG A 363 -14.83 -1.22 27.43
N ILE A 364 -13.96 -2.10 26.94
CA ILE A 364 -13.88 -2.45 25.52
C ILE A 364 -15.14 -3.19 25.09
N VAL A 365 -15.59 -4.17 25.87
CA VAL A 365 -16.72 -5.04 25.51
C VAL A 365 -18.05 -4.35 25.75
N ARG A 366 -18.16 -3.49 26.76
CA ARG A 366 -19.41 -2.75 27.07
C ARG A 366 -19.75 -1.72 25.99
N SER A 367 -18.74 -1.08 25.38
CA SER A 367 -18.96 -0.13 24.28
C SER A 367 -18.89 -0.83 22.92
N LEU A 368 -20.00 -0.82 22.18
CA LEU A 368 -20.05 -1.37 20.82
C LEU A 368 -19.06 -0.68 19.89
N TRP A 369 -18.88 0.64 20.03
CA TRP A 369 -17.91 1.41 19.26
C TRP A 369 -16.48 0.94 19.52
N ARG A 370 -16.06 0.87 20.80
CA ARG A 370 -14.68 0.45 21.16
C ARG A 370 -14.39 -0.98 20.71
N LEU A 371 -15.34 -1.90 20.89
CA LEU A 371 -15.19 -3.28 20.39
C LEU A 371 -15.05 -3.32 18.86
N THR A 372 -15.86 -2.55 18.14
CA THR A 372 -15.82 -2.49 16.67
C THR A 372 -14.49 -1.94 16.18
N VAL A 373 -13.99 -0.85 16.77
CA VAL A 373 -12.69 -0.26 16.44
C VAL A 373 -11.56 -1.25 16.73
N PHE A 374 -11.57 -1.93 17.88
CA PHE A 374 -10.58 -2.94 18.24
C PHE A 374 -10.54 -4.10 17.24
N LEU A 375 -11.69 -4.70 16.92
CA LEU A 375 -11.78 -5.80 15.96
C LEU A 375 -11.40 -5.36 14.53
N THR A 376 -11.83 -4.16 14.13
CA THR A 376 -11.49 -3.59 12.83
C THR A 376 -9.99 -3.34 12.72
N ALA A 377 -9.34 -2.85 13.79
CA ALA A 377 -7.89 -2.69 13.82
C ALA A 377 -7.19 -4.03 13.54
N ILE A 378 -7.54 -5.10 14.24
CA ILE A 378 -6.95 -6.45 14.04
C ILE A 378 -7.15 -6.94 12.60
N VAL A 379 -8.36 -6.83 12.05
CA VAL A 379 -8.67 -7.27 10.67
C VAL A 379 -7.90 -6.42 9.65
N ALA A 380 -7.87 -5.10 9.84
CA ALA A 380 -7.16 -4.17 8.96
C ALA A 380 -5.65 -4.40 8.99
N THR A 381 -5.07 -4.70 10.16
CA THR A 381 -3.66 -5.08 10.27
C THR A 381 -3.37 -6.30 9.40
N ALA A 382 -4.17 -7.37 9.52
CA ALA A 382 -3.97 -8.57 8.71
C ALA A 382 -4.14 -8.27 7.20
N ALA A 383 -5.10 -7.40 6.85
CA ALA A 383 -5.41 -7.02 5.48
C ALA A 383 -4.29 -6.23 4.80
N LEU A 384 -3.58 -5.40 5.57
CA LEU A 384 -2.44 -4.62 5.10
C LEU A 384 -1.14 -5.43 5.18
N ALA A 385 -0.90 -6.11 6.30
CA ALA A 385 0.35 -6.81 6.58
C ALA A 385 0.58 -7.99 5.63
N ARG A 386 -0.46 -8.76 5.31
CA ARG A 386 -0.31 -9.94 4.44
C ARG A 386 0.20 -9.58 3.03
N PRO A 387 -0.42 -8.65 2.25
CA PRO A 387 0.12 -8.28 0.95
C PRO A 387 1.49 -7.61 1.07
N MET A 388 1.74 -6.82 2.12
CA MET A 388 3.05 -6.19 2.37
C MET A 388 4.15 -7.20 2.72
N SER A 389 3.81 -8.42 3.13
CA SER A 389 4.77 -9.49 3.45
C SER A 389 5.44 -10.13 2.24
N TYR A 390 4.89 -9.91 1.04
CA TYR A 390 5.45 -10.47 -0.18
C TYR A 390 6.62 -9.62 -0.71
N ASP A 391 7.50 -10.26 -1.46
CA ASP A 391 8.59 -9.60 -2.16
C ASP A 391 8.03 -8.60 -3.20
N PRO A 392 8.68 -7.43 -3.41
CA PRO A 392 9.97 -7.03 -2.85
C PRO A 392 9.89 -6.25 -1.52
N TRP A 393 8.70 -6.00 -0.97
CA TRP A 393 8.54 -5.03 0.13
C TRP A 393 8.91 -5.57 1.51
N ARG A 394 8.41 -6.78 1.85
CA ARG A 394 8.61 -7.41 3.17
C ARG A 394 8.43 -6.42 4.34
N ALA A 395 7.33 -5.67 4.26
CA ALA A 395 7.01 -4.53 5.12
C ALA A 395 5.83 -4.83 6.07
N GLU A 396 5.49 -6.10 6.28
CA GLU A 396 4.42 -6.57 7.17
C GLU A 396 4.58 -6.11 8.61
N ILE A 397 5.82 -5.83 9.04
CA ILE A 397 6.11 -5.32 10.37
C ILE A 397 5.54 -3.91 10.60
N ILE A 398 5.34 -3.10 9.54
CA ILE A 398 4.82 -1.73 9.67
C ILE A 398 3.40 -1.73 10.23
N PRO A 399 2.37 -2.27 9.53
CA PRO A 399 1.01 -2.28 10.03
C PRO A 399 0.88 -3.04 11.35
N LEU A 400 1.66 -4.12 11.53
CA LEU A 400 1.69 -4.88 12.78
C LEU A 400 2.16 -4.03 13.97
N LEU A 401 3.34 -3.41 13.85
CA LEU A 401 3.94 -2.63 14.92
C LEU A 401 3.12 -1.37 15.22
N VAL A 402 2.61 -0.69 14.19
CA VAL A 402 1.70 0.45 14.33
C VAL A 402 0.47 0.06 15.15
N THR A 403 -0.21 -1.02 14.78
CA THR A 403 -1.44 -1.46 15.48
C THR A 403 -1.15 -1.80 16.92
N VAL A 404 -0.08 -2.57 17.16
CA VAL A 404 0.28 -3.03 18.50
C VAL A 404 0.68 -1.85 19.40
N MET A 405 1.44 -0.88 18.88
CA MET A 405 1.77 0.34 19.62
C MET A 405 0.52 1.19 19.90
N VAL A 406 -0.38 1.35 18.93
CA VAL A 406 -1.67 2.05 19.11
C VAL A 406 -2.48 1.40 20.22
N LEU A 407 -2.60 0.07 20.24
CA LEU A 407 -3.30 -0.66 21.29
C LEU A 407 -2.62 -0.52 22.67
N ALA A 408 -1.29 -0.41 22.71
CA ALA A 408 -0.56 -0.18 23.94
C ALA A 408 -0.85 1.22 24.53
N VAL A 409 -0.95 2.23 23.67
CA VAL A 409 -1.30 3.62 24.06
C VAL A 409 -2.78 3.75 24.42
N ALA A 410 -3.67 3.12 23.65
CA ALA A 410 -5.12 3.25 23.82
C ALA A 410 -5.69 2.42 24.97
N TYR A 411 -5.04 1.31 25.33
CA TYR A 411 -5.54 0.41 26.36
C TYR A 411 -4.45 0.10 27.38
N ASN A 412 -3.67 -0.96 27.13
CA ASN A 412 -2.59 -1.37 27.99
C ASN A 412 -1.64 -2.31 27.24
N GLN A 413 -0.45 -2.51 27.82
CA GLN A 413 0.60 -3.38 27.27
C GLN A 413 0.16 -4.84 27.11
N VAL A 414 -0.71 -5.35 27.98
CA VAL A 414 -1.11 -6.76 27.96
C VAL A 414 -2.02 -7.04 26.77
N ILE A 415 -3.01 -6.20 26.50
CA ILE A 415 -3.87 -6.28 25.32
C ILE A 415 -3.02 -6.15 24.05
N ALA A 416 -2.11 -5.18 24.01
CA ALA A 416 -1.20 -4.99 22.89
C ALA A 416 -0.35 -6.25 22.63
N THR A 417 0.16 -6.89 23.69
CA THR A 417 0.97 -8.11 23.59
C THR A 417 0.13 -9.32 23.14
N LEU A 418 -1.08 -9.47 23.66
CA LEU A 418 -2.01 -10.53 23.23
C LEU A 418 -2.42 -10.38 21.75
N ALA A 419 -2.67 -9.14 21.31
CA ALA A 419 -2.93 -8.82 19.91
C ALA A 419 -1.69 -9.08 19.05
N ALA A 420 -0.49 -8.66 19.50
CA ALA A 420 0.76 -8.91 18.80
C ALA A 420 1.01 -10.41 18.59
N PHE A 421 0.80 -11.22 19.63
CA PHE A 421 0.91 -12.67 19.55
C PHE A 421 -0.08 -13.25 18.52
N SER A 422 -1.35 -12.87 18.63
CA SER A 422 -2.43 -13.39 17.77
C SER A 422 -2.22 -13.03 16.30
N ILE A 423 -1.88 -11.76 16.01
CA ILE A 423 -1.67 -11.28 14.65
C ILE A 423 -0.36 -11.85 14.08
N SER A 424 0.74 -11.88 14.85
CA SER A 424 2.01 -12.46 14.39
C SER A 424 1.85 -13.93 14.01
N LEU A 425 1.13 -14.69 14.83
CA LEU A 425 0.85 -16.11 14.58
C LEU A 425 -0.01 -16.30 13.33
N ALA A 426 -1.09 -15.53 13.21
CA ALA A 426 -1.98 -15.53 12.06
C ALA A 426 -1.24 -15.17 10.76
N LEU A 427 -0.42 -14.11 10.78
CA LEU A 427 0.38 -13.70 9.64
C LEU A 427 1.35 -14.80 9.25
N THR A 428 2.09 -15.36 10.21
CA THR A 428 3.07 -16.42 9.94
C THR A 428 2.43 -17.62 9.25
N PHE A 429 1.30 -18.12 9.76
CA PHE A 429 0.61 -19.24 9.13
C PHE A 429 0.09 -18.93 7.72
N SER A 430 -0.27 -17.67 7.45
CA SER A 430 -0.80 -17.25 6.15
C SER A 430 0.28 -16.93 5.10
N THR A 431 1.51 -16.61 5.53
CA THR A 431 2.57 -16.10 4.65
C THR A 431 3.68 -17.12 4.41
N THR A 432 4.41 -17.53 5.45
CA THR A 432 5.62 -18.36 5.33
C THR A 432 5.48 -19.73 5.97
N GLY A 433 4.63 -19.87 6.99
CA GLY A 433 4.52 -21.08 7.81
C GLY A 433 5.78 -21.40 8.63
N GLN A 434 6.77 -20.51 8.69
CA GLN A 434 8.07 -20.76 9.31
C GLN A 434 8.12 -20.21 10.73
N PHE A 435 8.54 -21.04 11.69
CA PHE A 435 8.63 -20.65 13.09
C PHE A 435 9.60 -19.48 13.33
N GLY A 436 10.70 -19.38 12.58
CA GLY A 436 11.64 -18.26 12.68
C GLY A 436 11.00 -16.90 12.34
N HIS A 437 10.06 -16.88 11.40
CA HIS A 437 9.33 -15.66 11.05
C HIS A 437 8.37 -15.22 12.16
N PHE A 438 7.71 -16.18 12.83
CA PHE A 438 6.90 -15.89 14.02
C PHE A 438 7.74 -15.28 15.13
N ILE A 439 8.91 -15.87 15.44
CA ILE A 439 9.83 -15.37 16.47
C ILE A 439 10.26 -13.92 16.14
N LEU A 440 10.57 -13.63 14.89
CA LEU A 440 10.93 -12.29 14.43
C LEU A 440 9.82 -11.28 14.74
N LEU A 441 8.60 -11.53 14.26
CA LEU A 441 7.48 -10.61 14.44
C LEU A 441 7.14 -10.38 15.92
N ILE A 442 7.04 -11.45 16.72
CA ILE A 442 6.65 -11.34 18.13
C ILE A 442 7.73 -10.67 18.97
N SER A 443 9.02 -10.96 18.72
CA SER A 443 10.13 -10.36 19.46
C SER A 443 10.24 -8.86 19.18
N THR A 444 10.08 -8.46 17.90
CA THR A 444 10.06 -7.04 17.52
C THR A 444 8.88 -6.30 18.15
N CYS A 445 7.68 -6.91 18.16
CA CYS A 445 6.53 -6.31 18.83
C CYS A 445 6.72 -6.20 20.35
N ALA A 446 7.24 -7.25 21.00
CA ALA A 446 7.50 -7.25 22.44
C ALA A 446 8.51 -6.15 22.82
N ALA A 447 9.58 -5.99 22.03
CA ALA A 447 10.58 -4.95 22.22
C ALA A 447 10.00 -3.52 22.10
N ALA A 448 8.97 -3.32 21.28
CA ALA A 448 8.28 -2.04 21.18
C ALA A 448 7.26 -1.82 22.31
N VAL A 449 6.54 -2.86 22.76
CA VAL A 449 5.40 -2.71 23.69
C VAL A 449 5.82 -2.67 25.16
N ILE A 450 6.72 -3.57 25.57
CA ILE A 450 7.07 -3.73 26.99
C ILE A 450 7.60 -2.42 27.61
N PRO A 451 8.42 -1.61 26.90
CA PRO A 451 8.87 -0.32 27.45
C PRO A 451 7.80 0.78 27.41
N VAL A 452 6.72 0.63 26.63
CA VAL A 452 5.66 1.64 26.48
C VAL A 452 4.65 1.48 27.61
N SER A 453 5.03 1.88 28.82
CA SER A 453 4.11 1.91 29.96
C SER A 453 3.42 3.28 30.08
N ARG A 454 4.12 4.36 29.73
CA ARG A 454 3.60 5.72 29.64
C ARG A 454 4.25 6.48 28.48
N VAL A 455 3.44 7.16 27.68
CA VAL A 455 3.94 7.99 26.56
C VAL A 455 4.18 9.40 27.05
N GLY A 456 5.34 9.60 27.69
CA GLY A 456 5.77 10.91 28.19
C GLY A 456 6.14 11.92 27.10
N SER A 457 6.44 11.46 25.88
CA SER A 457 6.81 12.33 24.75
C SER A 457 6.68 11.59 23.41
N ARG A 458 6.56 12.33 22.30
CA ARG A 458 6.64 11.74 20.94
C ARG A 458 7.97 11.02 20.72
N SER A 459 9.04 11.50 21.36
CA SER A 459 10.36 10.87 21.32
C SER A 459 10.37 9.48 21.97
N THR A 460 9.49 9.21 22.94
CA THR A 460 9.36 7.89 23.58
C THR A 460 8.96 6.84 22.55
N LEU A 461 7.97 7.14 21.71
CA LEU A 461 7.51 6.25 20.63
C LEU A 461 8.61 5.98 19.59
N ILE A 462 9.42 7.00 19.27
CA ILE A 462 10.56 6.84 18.36
C ILE A 462 11.65 5.97 19.02
N LYS A 463 11.98 6.19 20.30
CA LYS A 463 13.00 5.40 21.03
C LYS A 463 12.63 3.92 21.12
N VAL A 464 11.39 3.59 21.44
CA VAL A 464 10.96 2.18 21.49
C VAL A 464 10.95 1.52 20.12
N SER A 465 10.64 2.27 19.06
CA SER A 465 10.75 1.78 17.69
C SER A 465 12.20 1.54 17.24
N LEU A 466 13.15 2.33 17.75
CA LEU A 466 14.58 2.10 17.55
C LEU A 466 15.05 0.83 18.27
N VAL A 467 14.58 0.59 19.50
CA VAL A 467 14.83 -0.68 20.21
C VAL A 467 14.25 -1.85 19.40
N ALA A 468 13.01 -1.72 18.91
CA ALA A 468 12.39 -2.73 18.05
C ALA A 468 13.16 -2.96 16.74
N ALA A 469 13.73 -1.91 16.14
CA ALA A 469 14.57 -2.00 14.95
C ALA A 469 15.86 -2.81 15.21
N VAL A 470 16.54 -2.53 16.32
CA VAL A 470 17.72 -3.28 16.75
C VAL A 470 17.34 -4.74 17.05
N THR A 471 16.24 -4.98 17.75
CA THR A 471 15.73 -6.34 18.00
C THR A 471 15.40 -7.05 16.69
N HIS A 472 14.74 -6.40 15.74
CA HIS A 472 14.43 -6.97 14.44
C HIS A 472 15.71 -7.41 13.71
N PHE A 473 16.73 -6.56 13.68
CA PHE A 473 18.01 -6.87 13.05
C PHE A 473 18.70 -8.07 13.72
N ILE A 474 18.79 -8.07 15.06
CA ILE A 474 19.44 -9.14 15.82
C ILE A 474 18.69 -10.46 15.65
N VAL A 475 17.35 -10.45 15.77
CA VAL A 475 16.54 -11.68 15.67
C VAL A 475 16.52 -12.20 14.24
N SER A 476 16.42 -11.34 13.23
CA SER A 476 16.46 -11.74 11.82
C SER A 476 17.80 -12.41 11.48
N THR A 477 18.92 -11.79 11.88
CA THR A 477 20.26 -12.34 11.70
C THR A 477 20.45 -13.62 12.53
N GLY A 478 19.95 -13.66 13.77
CA GLY A 478 20.00 -14.82 14.64
C GLY A 478 19.24 -16.03 14.10
N VAL A 479 18.05 -15.82 13.52
CA VAL A 479 17.30 -16.86 12.82
C VAL A 479 18.11 -17.37 11.62
N GLY A 480 18.75 -16.48 10.86
CA GLY A 480 19.66 -16.85 9.78
C GLY A 480 20.82 -17.74 10.26
N ILE A 481 21.47 -17.38 11.37
CA ILE A 481 22.58 -18.16 11.96
C ILE A 481 22.10 -19.54 12.44
N VAL A 482 20.92 -19.61 13.06
CA VAL A 482 20.35 -20.89 13.52
C VAL A 482 20.06 -21.82 12.32
N GLN A 483 19.64 -21.25 11.19
CA GLN A 483 19.35 -22.02 9.97
C GLN A 483 20.62 -22.42 9.20
N SER A 484 21.60 -21.53 9.06
CA SER A 484 22.86 -21.79 8.34
C SER A 484 23.89 -22.57 9.16
N GLN A 485 23.75 -22.55 10.49
CA GLN A 485 24.77 -23.02 11.45
C GLN A 485 26.15 -22.36 11.28
N SER A 486 26.20 -21.21 10.61
CA SER A 486 27.45 -20.53 10.24
C SER A 486 27.29 -19.01 10.31
N LEU A 487 28.11 -18.37 11.14
CA LEU A 487 28.14 -16.91 11.26
C LEU A 487 28.81 -16.26 10.04
N SER A 488 29.86 -16.87 9.49
CA SER A 488 30.56 -16.34 8.31
C SER A 488 29.63 -16.24 7.12
N ASP A 489 28.78 -17.25 6.92
CA ASP A 489 27.92 -17.34 5.74
C ASP A 489 26.82 -16.28 5.81
N VAL A 490 26.27 -16.04 7.01
CA VAL A 490 25.27 -14.99 7.24
C VAL A 490 25.85 -13.59 7.07
N LEU A 491 27.09 -13.35 7.52
CA LEU A 491 27.74 -12.04 7.36
C LEU A 491 28.17 -11.76 5.92
N GLN A 492 28.41 -12.80 5.12
CA GLN A 492 28.73 -12.69 3.70
C GLN A 492 27.47 -12.62 2.82
N ASP A 493 26.31 -13.06 3.34
CA ASP A 493 25.02 -12.96 2.66
C ASP A 493 24.49 -11.52 2.67
N GLN A 494 24.81 -10.80 1.59
CA GLN A 494 24.34 -9.43 1.37
C GLN A 494 22.82 -9.32 1.24
N ALA A 495 22.12 -10.38 0.81
CA ALA A 495 20.67 -10.35 0.64
C ALA A 495 19.97 -10.40 2.01
N LEU A 496 20.38 -11.33 2.88
CA LEU A 496 19.86 -11.42 4.25
C LEU A 496 20.17 -10.18 5.07
N LEU A 497 21.40 -9.64 4.98
CA LEU A 497 21.76 -8.40 5.67
C LEU A 497 20.92 -7.22 5.19
N ARG A 498 20.73 -7.08 3.88
CA ARG A 498 19.86 -6.03 3.31
C ARG A 498 18.44 -6.15 3.85
N GLN A 499 17.87 -7.36 3.87
CA GLN A 499 16.52 -7.60 4.38
C GLN A 499 16.41 -7.28 5.88
N SER A 500 17.40 -7.68 6.68
CA SER A 500 17.46 -7.37 8.11
C SER A 500 17.51 -5.86 8.37
N ILE A 501 18.30 -5.13 7.57
CA ILE A 501 18.41 -3.66 7.63
C ILE A 501 17.10 -3.00 7.18
N THR A 502 16.53 -3.43 6.06
CA THR A 502 15.26 -2.91 5.54
C THR A 502 14.12 -3.11 6.55
N GLY A 503 14.02 -4.28 7.17
CA GLY A 503 13.05 -4.53 8.24
C GLY A 503 13.27 -3.68 9.50
N ALA A 504 14.53 -3.42 9.86
CA ALA A 504 14.86 -2.50 10.94
C ALA A 504 14.43 -1.05 10.62
N VAL A 505 14.65 -0.59 9.38
CA VAL A 505 14.18 0.72 8.90
C VAL A 505 12.64 0.80 8.95
N TRP A 506 11.94 -0.27 8.58
CA TRP A 506 10.47 -0.35 8.70
C TRP A 506 9.97 -0.22 10.14
N CYS A 507 10.70 -0.74 11.13
CA CYS A 507 10.37 -0.55 12.54
C CYS A 507 10.44 0.93 12.95
N VAL A 508 11.51 1.63 12.55
CA VAL A 508 11.67 3.07 12.83
C VAL A 508 10.57 3.88 12.14
N PHE A 509 10.26 3.56 10.88
CA PHE A 509 9.17 4.21 10.14
C PHE A 509 7.83 4.06 10.84
N ALA A 510 7.51 2.85 11.34
CA ALA A 510 6.29 2.62 12.12
C ALA A 510 6.23 3.49 13.39
N GLY A 511 7.36 3.66 14.10
CA GLY A 511 7.43 4.54 15.27
C GLY A 511 7.16 6.01 14.94
N TYR A 512 7.76 6.53 13.86
CA TYR A 512 7.46 7.88 13.37
C TYR A 512 5.99 8.04 12.96
N PHE A 513 5.42 7.02 12.32
CA PHE A 513 4.02 7.02 11.93
C PHE A 513 3.09 7.11 13.16
N VAL A 514 3.33 6.30 14.20
CA VAL A 514 2.53 6.36 15.45
C VAL A 514 2.74 7.70 16.16
N ALA A 515 3.98 8.19 16.25
CA ALA A 515 4.29 9.46 16.88
C ALA A 515 3.62 10.66 16.17
N GLY A 516 3.57 10.64 14.84
CA GLY A 516 2.91 11.67 14.03
C GLY A 516 1.37 11.58 14.06
N SER A 517 0.82 10.38 14.25
CA SER A 517 -0.64 10.13 14.30
C SER A 517 -1.24 10.18 15.70
N LEU A 518 -0.43 10.49 16.73
CA LEU A 518 -0.85 10.47 18.14
C LEU A 518 -2.13 11.28 18.43
N PRO A 519 -2.31 12.53 17.94
CA PRO A 519 -3.54 13.29 18.20
C PRO A 519 -4.80 12.60 17.64
N PHE A 520 -4.69 11.95 16.48
CA PHE A 520 -5.80 11.20 15.88
C PHE A 520 -6.11 9.92 16.67
N ILE A 521 -5.06 9.26 17.20
CA ILE A 521 -5.20 8.09 18.06
C ILE A 521 -5.93 8.49 19.36
N GLU A 522 -5.51 9.59 20.00
CA GLU A 522 -6.15 10.12 21.21
C GLU A 522 -7.63 10.42 20.99
N GLN A 523 -7.96 11.12 19.90
CA GLN A 523 -9.35 11.44 19.55
C GLN A 523 -10.19 10.20 19.25
N LEU A 524 -9.66 9.25 18.47
CA LEU A 524 -10.40 8.04 18.05
C LEU A 524 -10.70 7.11 19.23
N PHE A 525 -9.75 6.98 20.16
CA PHE A 525 -9.86 6.08 21.31
C PHE A 525 -10.36 6.78 22.58
N GLY A 526 -10.46 8.12 22.59
CA GLY A 526 -10.85 8.91 23.76
C GLY A 526 -9.87 8.78 24.92
N VAL A 527 -8.58 8.66 24.61
CA VAL A 527 -7.50 8.51 25.60
C VAL A 527 -6.67 9.78 25.68
N VAL A 528 -6.06 9.98 26.85
CA VAL A 528 -5.14 11.09 27.09
C VAL A 528 -3.75 10.55 27.30
N THR A 529 -2.77 11.10 26.60
CA THR A 529 -1.36 10.81 26.88
C THR A 529 -0.79 11.88 27.82
N ASP A 530 0.38 11.61 28.39
CA ASP A 530 1.06 12.59 29.24
C ASP A 530 1.35 13.89 28.47
N ILE A 531 1.49 13.82 27.14
CA ILE A 531 1.71 14.99 26.28
C ILE A 531 0.46 15.88 26.28
N SER A 532 -0.72 15.32 25.97
CA SER A 532 -1.97 16.08 25.97
C SER A 532 -2.31 16.58 27.37
N LEU A 533 -2.00 15.80 28.42
CA LEU A 533 -2.17 16.25 29.80
C LEU A 533 -1.25 17.44 30.14
N LEU A 534 0.01 17.43 29.69
CA LEU A 534 0.90 18.58 29.87
C LEU A 534 0.42 19.81 29.10
N GLU A 535 -0.09 19.64 27.88
CA GLU A 535 -0.70 20.72 27.09
C GLU A 535 -1.94 21.30 27.81
N LEU A 536 -2.80 20.46 28.37
CA LEU A 536 -3.99 20.88 29.14
C LEU A 536 -3.63 21.48 30.52
N SER A 537 -2.43 21.19 31.02
CA SER A 537 -1.92 21.76 32.28
C SER A 537 -1.36 23.18 32.13
N ASP A 538 -1.25 23.69 30.89
CA ASP A 538 -0.75 25.03 30.62
C ASP A 538 -1.69 26.08 31.25
N PRO A 539 -1.20 26.95 32.14
CA PRO A 539 -2.03 28.00 32.75
C PRO A 539 -2.66 28.96 31.73
N SER A 540 -2.10 29.06 30.51
CA SER A 540 -2.67 29.86 29.42
C SER A 540 -3.90 29.23 28.76
N HIS A 541 -4.29 28.01 29.13
CA HIS A 541 -5.49 27.36 28.63
C HIS A 541 -6.73 28.25 28.82
N PRO A 542 -7.52 28.53 27.76
CA PRO A 542 -8.60 29.52 27.80
C PRO A 542 -9.62 29.31 28.93
N LEU A 543 -10.00 28.05 29.17
CA LEU A 543 -10.95 27.69 30.22
C LEU A 543 -10.38 27.88 31.64
N LEU A 544 -9.07 27.66 31.83
CA LEU A 544 -8.40 27.93 33.11
C LEU A 544 -8.27 29.44 33.34
N GLN A 545 -7.95 30.21 32.30
CA GLN A 545 -7.94 31.68 32.36
C GLN A 545 -9.34 32.23 32.70
N GLU A 546 -10.39 31.62 32.17
CA GLU A 546 -11.75 32.00 32.53
C GLU A 546 -12.09 31.67 33.98
N LEU A 547 -11.68 30.49 34.48
CA LEU A 547 -11.84 30.12 35.89
C LEU A 547 -11.12 31.10 36.81
N VAL A 548 -9.86 31.46 36.51
CA VAL A 548 -9.09 32.47 37.26
C VAL A 548 -9.84 33.80 37.33
N ARG A 549 -10.42 34.25 36.21
CA ARG A 549 -11.09 35.55 36.11
C ARG A 549 -12.46 35.57 36.80
N ARG A 550 -13.25 34.50 36.68
CA ARG A 550 -14.64 34.45 37.17
C ARG A 550 -14.75 33.90 38.60
N ALA A 551 -13.91 32.94 38.97
CA ALA A 551 -13.95 32.25 40.28
C ALA A 551 -12.53 32.01 40.82
N PRO A 552 -11.80 33.08 41.21
CA PRO A 552 -10.40 32.98 41.65
C PRO A 552 -10.21 32.14 42.92
N GLY A 553 -11.21 32.08 43.79
CA GLY A 553 -11.19 31.25 44.99
C GLY A 553 -11.21 29.75 44.65
N THR A 554 -12.11 29.36 43.74
CA THR A 554 -12.20 28.01 43.19
C THR A 554 -10.93 27.61 42.43
N TYR A 555 -10.32 28.53 41.67
CA TYR A 555 -9.01 28.27 41.04
C TYR A 555 -7.93 27.91 42.07
N ASN A 556 -7.79 28.72 43.13
CA ASN A 556 -6.79 28.47 44.18
C ASN A 556 -7.05 27.17 44.95
N HIS A 557 -8.32 26.82 45.14
CA HIS A 557 -8.72 25.52 45.67
C HIS A 557 -8.28 24.38 44.73
N SER A 558 -8.62 24.46 43.45
CA SER A 558 -8.28 23.47 42.43
C SER A 558 -6.77 23.21 42.34
N ILE A 559 -5.93 24.25 42.38
CA ILE A 559 -4.45 24.12 42.42
C ILE A 559 -3.97 23.41 43.70
N SER A 560 -4.59 23.68 44.84
CA SER A 560 -4.22 23.06 46.12
C SER A 560 -4.60 21.58 46.14
N VAL A 561 -5.82 21.26 45.66
CA VAL A 561 -6.29 19.88 45.46
C VAL A 561 -5.35 19.14 44.51
N ALA A 562 -4.99 19.75 43.38
CA ALA A 562 -4.09 19.15 42.38
C ALA A 562 -2.75 18.71 42.99
N SER A 563 -2.13 19.57 43.82
CA SER A 563 -0.85 19.29 44.46
C SER A 563 -0.90 18.10 45.43
N ILE A 564 -1.93 18.04 46.28
CA ILE A 564 -2.05 16.94 47.25
C ILE A 564 -2.53 15.64 46.60
N ALA A 565 -3.38 15.74 45.57
CA ALA A 565 -3.97 14.60 44.87
C ALA A 565 -2.94 13.91 43.96
N GLU A 566 -2.08 14.67 43.26
CA GLU A 566 -0.99 14.12 42.44
C GLU A 566 -0.08 13.21 43.27
N THR A 567 0.40 13.72 44.41
CA THR A 567 1.28 12.98 45.32
C THR A 567 0.60 11.72 45.86
N ALA A 568 -0.69 11.81 46.21
CA ALA A 568 -1.45 10.67 46.73
C ALA A 568 -1.70 9.59 45.68
N ALA A 569 -1.96 9.98 44.43
CA ALA A 569 -2.11 9.05 43.31
C ALA A 569 -0.79 8.34 42.99
N GLU A 570 0.33 9.07 42.98
CA GLU A 570 1.66 8.48 42.77
C GLU A 570 2.05 7.47 43.85
N ALA A 571 1.68 7.74 45.11
CA ALA A 571 1.97 6.86 46.24
C ALA A 571 1.35 5.44 46.11
N ILE A 572 0.29 5.30 45.30
CA ILE A 572 -0.35 4.01 44.99
C ILE A 572 -0.05 3.51 43.57
N GLY A 573 0.85 4.17 42.85
CA GLY A 573 1.20 3.85 41.45
C GLY A 573 0.11 4.18 40.42
N ALA A 574 -0.87 5.02 40.78
CA ALA A 574 -1.88 5.54 39.86
C ALA A 574 -1.29 6.65 38.97
N ASN A 575 -2.09 7.21 38.05
CA ASN A 575 -1.65 8.30 37.19
C ASN A 575 -1.77 9.67 37.90
N GLY A 576 -0.68 10.10 38.55
CA GLY A 576 -0.60 11.39 39.25
C GLY A 576 -0.82 12.61 38.36
N LEU A 577 -0.23 12.63 37.16
CA LEU A 577 -0.39 13.73 36.20
C LEU A 577 -1.86 13.87 35.76
N LEU A 578 -2.53 12.75 35.49
CA LEU A 578 -3.96 12.74 35.15
C LEU A 578 -4.80 13.32 36.29
N VAL A 579 -4.53 12.92 37.53
CA VAL A 579 -5.23 13.46 38.72
C VAL A 579 -4.95 14.95 38.90
N ARG A 580 -3.71 15.39 38.71
CA ARG A 580 -3.32 16.81 38.79
C ARG A 580 -4.13 17.66 37.80
N VAL A 581 -4.15 17.24 36.53
CA VAL A 581 -4.85 17.98 35.48
C VAL A 581 -6.36 17.87 35.67
N GLY A 582 -6.88 16.70 36.05
CA GLY A 582 -8.29 16.52 36.44
C GLY A 582 -8.71 17.49 37.54
N ALA A 583 -7.88 17.67 38.57
CA ALA A 583 -8.12 18.62 39.64
C ALA A 583 -8.16 20.08 39.17
N TYR A 584 -7.46 20.47 38.10
CA TYR A 584 -7.57 21.84 37.56
C TYR A 584 -8.96 22.14 37.00
N PHE A 585 -9.63 21.13 36.46
CA PHE A 585 -10.91 21.29 35.77
C PHE A 585 -12.12 20.81 36.58
N HIS A 586 -11.93 20.02 37.66
CA HIS A 586 -13.04 19.34 38.36
C HIS A 586 -14.20 20.26 38.77
N ASP A 587 -13.89 21.52 39.04
CA ASP A 587 -14.77 22.51 39.66
C ASP A 587 -15.16 23.67 38.72
N ILE A 588 -14.86 23.56 37.41
CA ILE A 588 -15.06 24.66 36.45
C ILE A 588 -16.50 25.16 36.37
N GLY A 589 -17.50 24.30 36.63
CA GLY A 589 -18.91 24.69 36.62
C GLY A 589 -19.27 25.75 37.66
N LYS A 590 -18.50 25.86 38.75
CA LYS A 590 -18.70 26.91 39.76
C LYS A 590 -18.54 28.32 39.17
N MET A 591 -17.82 28.47 38.06
CA MET A 591 -17.57 29.77 37.41
C MET A 591 -18.83 30.41 36.79
N LEU A 592 -19.91 29.65 36.60
CA LEU A 592 -21.20 30.21 36.15
C LEU A 592 -21.94 30.92 37.27
N LYS A 593 -21.74 30.51 38.52
CA LYS A 593 -22.44 31.02 39.71
C LYS A 593 -21.48 31.23 40.90
N PRO A 594 -20.35 31.93 40.73
CA PRO A 594 -19.25 31.96 41.71
C PRO A 594 -19.69 32.47 43.09
N GLN A 595 -20.61 33.44 43.13
CA GLN A 595 -21.17 34.05 44.35
C GLN A 595 -21.93 33.09 45.29
N TYR A 596 -22.21 31.85 44.87
CA TYR A 596 -22.84 30.83 45.71
C TYR A 596 -21.82 29.90 46.37
N PHE A 597 -20.55 29.94 45.97
CA PHE A 597 -19.51 29.06 46.51
C PHE A 597 -18.61 29.83 47.48
N ILE A 598 -18.48 29.32 48.70
CA ILE A 598 -17.91 30.04 49.85
C ILE A 598 -16.47 30.50 49.61
N GLU A 599 -15.69 29.73 48.85
CA GLU A 599 -14.31 30.04 48.51
C GLU A 599 -14.16 31.30 47.64
N ASN A 600 -15.22 31.74 46.95
CA ASN A 600 -15.25 32.94 46.13
C ASN A 600 -15.92 34.15 46.83
N ILE A 601 -16.44 33.96 48.04
CA ILE A 601 -17.10 35.03 48.79
C ILE A 601 -16.04 35.83 49.56
N ALA A 602 -16.03 37.16 49.38
CA ALA A 602 -15.12 38.02 50.10
C ALA A 602 -15.40 37.99 51.62
N ALA A 603 -14.34 37.98 52.42
CA ALA A 603 -14.44 37.94 53.88
C ALA A 603 -15.34 39.07 54.41
N GLY A 604 -16.39 38.71 55.16
CA GLY A 604 -17.38 39.65 55.70
C GLY A 604 -18.63 39.85 54.86
N SER A 605 -18.75 39.22 53.68
CA SER A 605 -19.98 39.25 52.88
C SER A 605 -20.97 38.16 53.32
N GLU A 606 -22.27 38.46 53.31
CA GLU A 606 -23.31 37.46 53.59
C GLU A 606 -23.43 36.42 52.47
N SER A 607 -23.67 35.16 52.84
CA SER A 607 -23.90 34.09 51.87
C SER A 607 -25.26 34.23 51.21
N ARG A 608 -25.30 34.17 49.87
CA ARG A 608 -26.56 34.19 49.11
C ARG A 608 -27.49 33.03 49.43
N HIS A 609 -26.97 31.95 50.00
CA HIS A 609 -27.76 30.81 50.45
C HIS A 609 -28.67 31.12 51.65
N GLN A 610 -28.40 32.18 52.42
CA GLN A 610 -29.25 32.58 53.55
C GLN A 610 -30.64 33.07 53.11
N GLN A 611 -30.78 33.46 51.84
CA GLN A 611 -32.04 33.97 51.26
C GLN A 611 -32.80 32.88 50.47
N LEU A 612 -32.31 31.63 50.47
CA LEU A 612 -32.86 30.53 49.67
C LEU A 612 -33.34 29.39 50.57
N ALA A 613 -34.37 28.68 50.10
CA ALA A 613 -34.76 27.41 50.70
C ALA A 613 -33.61 26.38 50.56
N PRO A 614 -33.40 25.47 51.52
CA PRO A 614 -32.32 24.49 51.44
C PRO A 614 -32.33 23.66 50.17
N ALA A 615 -33.51 23.23 49.69
CA ALA A 615 -33.64 22.50 48.42
C ALA A 615 -33.11 23.31 47.22
N MET A 616 -33.41 24.60 47.14
CA MET A 616 -32.90 25.48 46.07
C MET A 616 -31.39 25.67 46.16
N SER A 617 -30.86 25.84 47.38
CA SER A 617 -29.42 25.89 47.61
C SER A 617 -28.72 24.61 47.14
N THR A 618 -29.28 23.45 47.48
CA THR A 618 -28.78 22.15 47.05
C THR A 618 -28.80 22.00 45.53
N LEU A 619 -29.86 22.43 44.83
CA LEU A 619 -29.91 22.40 43.37
C LEU A 619 -28.82 23.27 42.73
N ILE A 620 -28.51 24.43 43.30
CA ILE A 620 -27.41 25.30 42.82
C ILE A 620 -26.06 24.61 43.03
N ILE A 621 -25.84 24.04 44.23
CA ILE A 621 -24.60 23.34 44.56
C ILE A 621 -24.44 22.12 43.64
N ILE A 622 -25.41 21.23 43.54
CA ILE A 622 -25.33 20.04 42.67
C ILE A 622 -25.16 20.44 41.19
N GLY A 623 -25.77 21.56 40.79
CA GLY A 623 -25.73 22.06 39.42
C GLY A 623 -24.33 22.31 38.86
N HIS A 624 -23.32 22.61 39.70
CA HIS A 624 -21.96 22.88 39.21
C HIS A 624 -21.34 21.67 38.48
N VAL A 625 -21.75 20.45 38.83
CA VAL A 625 -21.25 19.23 38.19
C VAL A 625 -21.72 19.22 36.73
N LYS A 626 -23.03 19.38 36.51
CA LYS A 626 -23.61 19.42 35.18
C LYS A 626 -23.11 20.62 34.38
N ASP A 627 -23.14 21.80 34.98
CA ASP A 627 -22.64 23.04 34.37
C ASP A 627 -21.15 22.87 33.97
N GLY A 628 -20.37 22.13 34.76
CA GLY A 628 -18.97 21.82 34.47
C GLY A 628 -18.80 20.83 33.32
N VAL A 629 -19.61 19.77 33.26
CA VAL A 629 -19.62 18.82 32.13
C VAL A 629 -19.96 19.53 30.84
N ASP A 630 -21.03 20.36 30.83
CA ASP A 630 -21.44 21.13 29.65
C ASP A 630 -20.29 22.05 29.16
N LEU A 631 -19.63 22.77 30.08
CA LEU A 631 -18.46 23.61 29.75
C LEU A 631 -17.27 22.81 29.22
N ALA A 632 -17.02 21.62 29.78
CA ALA A 632 -15.93 20.75 29.36
C ALA A 632 -16.17 20.20 27.95
N GLU A 633 -17.40 19.82 27.62
CA GLU A 633 -17.80 19.39 26.28
C GLU A 633 -17.69 20.52 25.27
N GLU A 634 -18.15 21.73 25.61
CA GLU A 634 -18.02 22.93 24.76
C GLU A 634 -16.55 23.24 24.42
N HIS A 635 -15.63 22.99 25.35
CA HIS A 635 -14.20 23.21 25.18
C HIS A 635 -13.45 21.96 24.66
N ASN A 636 -14.16 20.90 24.27
CA ASN A 636 -13.59 19.64 23.77
C ASN A 636 -12.56 19.03 24.73
N LEU A 637 -12.80 19.13 26.04
CA LEU A 637 -11.97 18.42 27.01
C LEU A 637 -12.10 16.91 26.81
N PRO A 638 -11.01 16.14 26.97
CA PRO A 638 -11.06 14.71 26.76
C PRO A 638 -11.87 14.01 27.87
N GLN A 639 -12.54 12.91 27.51
CA GLN A 639 -13.47 12.18 28.40
C GLN A 639 -12.91 11.90 29.81
N PRO A 640 -11.64 11.47 30.00
CA PRO A 640 -11.11 11.26 31.34
C PRO A 640 -11.16 12.49 32.25
N LEU A 641 -11.10 13.71 31.71
CA LEU A 641 -11.24 14.95 32.49
C LEU A 641 -12.70 15.28 32.78
N ILE A 642 -13.59 15.05 31.81
CA ILE A 642 -15.05 15.16 32.01
C ILE A 642 -15.50 14.21 33.11
N ASP A 643 -14.98 12.97 33.12
CA ASP A 643 -15.28 11.97 34.14
C ASP A 643 -14.89 12.44 35.55
N PHE A 644 -13.79 13.19 35.72
CA PHE A 644 -13.47 13.79 37.03
C PHE A 644 -14.47 14.85 37.44
N ILE A 645 -14.90 15.72 36.53
CA ILE A 645 -15.92 16.74 36.80
C ILE A 645 -17.21 16.07 37.24
N GLU A 646 -17.65 15.03 36.53
CA GLU A 646 -18.90 14.32 36.84
C GLU A 646 -18.83 13.54 38.16
N GLN A 647 -17.68 12.90 38.45
CA GLN A 647 -17.57 11.87 39.50
C GLN A 647 -16.94 12.36 40.81
N HIS A 648 -16.31 13.53 40.87
CA HIS A 648 -15.51 13.93 42.04
C HIS A 648 -16.31 13.98 43.35
N HIS A 649 -17.62 14.24 43.29
CA HIS A 649 -18.52 14.13 44.45
C HIS A 649 -19.29 12.80 44.55
N GLY A 650 -19.22 11.94 43.54
CA GLY A 650 -19.94 10.68 43.47
C GLY A 650 -21.43 10.86 43.75
N THR A 651 -21.95 10.10 44.70
CA THR A 651 -23.36 10.18 45.15
C THR A 651 -23.48 10.70 46.57
N THR A 652 -22.52 11.54 46.99
CA THR A 652 -22.43 12.00 48.38
C THR A 652 -23.59 12.93 48.77
N LEU A 653 -23.88 13.00 50.06
CA LEU A 653 -24.94 13.85 50.62
C LEU A 653 -24.46 15.30 50.81
N VAL A 654 -25.26 16.28 50.38
CA VAL A 654 -25.06 17.71 50.67
C VAL A 654 -25.57 18.02 52.09
N GLU A 655 -24.76 17.65 53.08
CA GLU A 655 -25.16 17.54 54.49
C GLU A 655 -25.70 18.82 55.13
N TYR A 656 -25.05 19.97 54.89
CA TYR A 656 -25.45 21.23 55.52
C TYR A 656 -26.91 21.57 55.19
N PHE A 657 -27.26 21.56 53.90
CA PHE A 657 -28.62 21.87 53.46
C PHE A 657 -29.62 20.76 53.78
N PHE A 658 -29.18 19.49 53.80
CA PHE A 658 -30.04 18.39 54.26
C PHE A 658 -30.42 18.55 55.74
N HIS A 659 -29.47 18.90 56.61
CA HIS A 659 -29.74 19.15 58.03
C HIS A 659 -30.64 20.37 58.23
N GLU A 660 -30.42 21.47 57.50
CA GLU A 660 -31.30 22.64 57.56
C GLU A 660 -32.71 22.32 57.05
N ALA A 661 -32.85 21.53 55.98
CA ALA A 661 -34.15 21.05 55.51
C ALA A 661 -34.86 20.18 56.56
N THR A 662 -34.12 19.28 57.22
CA THR A 662 -34.66 18.39 58.26
C THR A 662 -35.15 19.19 59.47
N LYS A 663 -34.37 20.17 59.94
CA LYS A 663 -34.77 21.09 61.01
C LYS A 663 -36.01 21.90 60.63
N LEU A 664 -36.13 22.35 59.39
CA LEU A 664 -37.33 23.07 58.93
C LEU A 664 -38.55 22.16 58.86
N ALA A 665 -38.39 20.91 58.41
CA ALA A 665 -39.46 19.91 58.34
C ALA A 665 -39.94 19.47 59.73
N GLU A 666 -39.05 19.39 60.72
CA GLU A 666 -39.43 19.12 62.13
C GLU A 666 -40.32 20.24 62.71
N ASN A 667 -40.12 21.48 62.26
CA ASN A 667 -40.87 22.65 62.73
C ASN A 667 -42.17 22.92 61.94
N LYS A 668 -42.41 22.21 60.83
CA LYS A 668 -43.60 22.39 59.96
C LYS A 668 -44.13 21.03 59.47
N PRO A 669 -45.16 20.46 60.12
CA PRO A 669 -45.67 19.10 59.82
C PRO A 669 -46.13 18.88 58.37
N ASP A 670 -46.56 19.93 57.66
CA ASP A 670 -47.07 19.86 56.29
C ASP A 670 -45.98 19.68 55.21
N HIS A 671 -44.69 19.76 55.58
CA HIS A 671 -43.54 19.74 54.65
C HIS A 671 -42.58 18.56 54.85
N ARG A 672 -43.07 17.45 55.41
CA ARG A 672 -42.24 16.29 55.79
C ARG A 672 -41.53 15.60 54.61
N THR A 673 -42.07 15.73 53.40
CA THR A 673 -41.51 15.23 52.13
C THR A 673 -40.37 16.10 51.58
N ASP A 674 -40.17 17.31 52.12
CA ASP A 674 -39.16 18.25 51.61
C ASP A 674 -37.73 17.92 52.11
N ALA A 675 -37.58 16.88 52.93
CA ALA A 675 -36.32 16.42 53.53
C ALA A 675 -35.99 14.95 53.17
N GLU A 676 -36.32 14.50 51.96
CA GLU A 676 -35.85 13.19 51.48
C GLU A 676 -34.37 13.22 51.12
N GLU A 677 -33.57 12.34 51.73
CA GLU A 677 -32.10 12.28 51.53
C GLU A 677 -31.69 12.16 50.05
N SER A 678 -32.47 11.43 49.25
CA SER A 678 -32.27 11.26 47.80
C SER A 678 -32.26 12.60 47.04
N SER A 679 -33.03 13.59 47.50
CA SER A 679 -33.10 14.93 46.89
C SER A 679 -31.89 15.81 47.23
N PHE A 680 -31.05 15.38 48.17
CA PHE A 680 -29.86 16.10 48.61
C PHE A 680 -28.55 15.38 48.26
N ARG A 681 -28.62 14.27 47.53
CA ARG A 681 -27.43 13.56 47.04
C ARG A 681 -27.07 14.01 45.63
N TYR A 682 -25.76 14.05 45.36
CA TYR A 682 -25.28 14.18 43.99
C TYR A 682 -25.79 13.01 43.13
N PRO A 683 -26.10 13.24 41.85
CA PRO A 683 -26.64 12.20 40.97
C PRO A 683 -25.61 11.10 40.63
N GLY A 684 -24.32 11.37 40.83
CA GLY A 684 -23.24 10.46 40.44
C GLY A 684 -22.90 10.54 38.95
N PRO A 685 -22.19 9.51 38.42
CA PRO A 685 -21.93 8.21 39.06
C PRO A 685 -20.87 8.26 40.17
N LYS A 686 -20.76 7.18 40.96
CA LYS A 686 -19.63 6.98 41.88
C LYS A 686 -18.30 6.96 41.09
N PRO A 687 -17.15 7.29 41.71
CA PRO A 687 -15.85 7.15 41.07
C PRO A 687 -15.65 5.80 40.38
N GLN A 688 -15.33 5.82 39.09
CA GLN A 688 -15.15 4.62 38.25
C GLN A 688 -13.68 4.21 38.11
N THR A 689 -12.75 5.00 38.66
CA THR A 689 -11.30 4.80 38.59
C THR A 689 -10.63 5.07 39.92
N ARG A 690 -9.43 4.52 40.10
CA ARG A 690 -8.62 4.76 41.31
C ARG A 690 -8.28 6.24 41.41
N GLU A 691 -7.96 6.85 40.28
CA GLU A 691 -7.68 8.26 40.11
C GLU A 691 -8.85 9.15 40.56
N ALA A 692 -10.08 8.87 40.10
CA ALA A 692 -11.28 9.63 40.51
C ALA A 692 -11.56 9.52 42.02
N GLY A 693 -11.33 8.33 42.60
CA GLY A 693 -11.46 8.15 44.05
C GLY A 693 -10.40 8.91 44.85
N VAL A 694 -9.17 9.03 44.34
CA VAL A 694 -8.12 9.88 44.94
C VAL A 694 -8.52 11.35 44.86
N LEU A 695 -9.03 11.81 43.71
CA LEU A 695 -9.48 13.20 43.56
C LEU A 695 -10.62 13.54 44.54
N MET A 696 -11.63 12.66 44.65
CA MET A 696 -12.73 12.82 45.60
C MET A 696 -12.23 13.01 47.04
N LEU A 697 -11.24 12.19 47.46
CA LEU A 697 -10.68 12.32 48.81
C LEU A 697 -9.90 13.62 48.96
N ALA A 698 -9.06 13.96 47.99
CA ALA A 698 -8.25 15.17 48.01
C ALA A 698 -9.10 16.45 48.07
N ASP A 699 -10.13 16.56 47.23
CA ASP A 699 -11.11 17.65 47.24
C ASP A 699 -11.76 17.80 48.63
N ALA A 700 -12.34 16.70 49.14
CA ALA A 700 -13.04 16.71 50.42
C ALA A 700 -12.13 17.11 51.60
N VAL A 701 -10.88 16.63 51.65
CA VAL A 701 -9.97 16.96 52.75
C VAL A 701 -9.40 18.38 52.64
N GLU A 702 -9.14 18.88 51.43
CA GLU A 702 -8.68 20.26 51.21
C GLU A 702 -9.78 21.25 51.62
N GLY A 703 -11.01 21.03 51.14
CA GLY A 703 -12.14 21.87 51.47
C GLY A 703 -12.42 21.89 52.98
N ALA A 704 -12.36 20.74 53.64
CA ALA A 704 -12.58 20.64 55.08
C ALA A 704 -11.40 21.18 55.92
N SER A 705 -10.15 21.10 55.43
CA SER A 705 -9.01 21.62 56.18
C SER A 705 -9.02 23.14 56.27
N ARG A 706 -9.64 23.84 55.31
CA ARG A 706 -9.82 25.30 55.34
C ARG A 706 -10.65 25.80 56.52
N THR A 707 -11.52 24.96 57.09
CA THR A 707 -12.35 25.31 58.24
C THR A 707 -11.68 25.01 59.59
N LEU A 708 -10.48 24.42 59.61
CA LEU A 708 -9.77 24.12 60.85
C LEU A 708 -9.20 25.39 61.50
N THR A 709 -9.71 25.70 62.69
CA THR A 709 -9.07 26.67 63.59
C THR A 709 -7.85 26.02 64.25
N ASP A 710 -6.65 26.54 63.99
CA ASP A 710 -5.37 26.00 64.47
C ASP A 710 -5.09 24.53 64.03
N PRO A 711 -4.58 24.34 62.80
CA PRO A 711 -4.42 23.04 62.15
C PRO A 711 -3.17 22.29 62.65
N THR A 712 -3.23 21.73 63.86
CA THR A 712 -2.17 20.86 64.39
C THR A 712 -2.09 19.53 63.62
N PRO A 713 -0.92 18.84 63.59
CA PRO A 713 -0.78 17.56 62.89
C PRO A 713 -1.83 16.52 63.27
N LYS A 714 -2.16 16.43 64.58
CA LYS A 714 -3.16 15.47 65.07
C LYS A 714 -4.57 15.80 64.63
N ARG A 715 -4.92 17.09 64.53
CA ARG A 715 -6.23 17.54 64.03
C ARG A 715 -6.36 17.27 62.54
N ILE A 716 -5.30 17.50 61.76
CA ILE A 716 -5.27 17.15 60.33
C ILE A 716 -5.43 15.64 60.14
N GLU A 717 -4.67 14.83 60.87
CA GLU A 717 -4.77 13.36 60.80
C GLU A 717 -6.20 12.88 61.12
N THR A 718 -6.79 13.40 62.20
CA THR A 718 -8.16 13.05 62.61
C THR A 718 -9.19 13.47 61.56
N LEU A 719 -9.04 14.67 60.98
CA LEU A 719 -9.93 15.17 59.93
C LEU A 719 -9.90 14.27 58.69
N VAL A 720 -8.69 14.00 58.18
CA VAL A 720 -8.50 13.17 56.98
C VAL A 720 -9.03 11.75 57.22
N HIS A 721 -8.76 11.17 58.40
CA HIS A 721 -9.27 9.86 58.77
C HIS A 721 -10.80 9.80 58.77
N ASN A 722 -11.46 10.78 59.40
CA ASN A 722 -12.91 10.82 59.50
C ASN A 722 -13.57 10.98 58.12
N ILE A 723 -13.02 11.83 57.25
CA ILE A 723 -13.54 12.01 55.88
C ILE A 723 -13.37 10.73 55.07
N THR A 724 -12.19 10.11 55.15
CA THR A 724 -11.89 8.86 54.43
C THR A 724 -12.83 7.74 54.87
N LEU A 725 -13.01 7.56 56.18
CA LEU A 725 -13.92 6.57 56.73
C LEU A 725 -15.37 6.84 56.32
N LYS A 726 -15.80 8.10 56.29
CA LYS A 726 -17.15 8.48 55.87
C LYS A 726 -17.42 8.13 54.40
N ARG A 727 -16.49 8.44 53.49
CA ARG A 727 -16.62 8.07 52.08
C ARG A 727 -16.63 6.55 51.87
N LEU A 728 -15.81 5.83 52.65
CA LEU A 728 -15.78 4.38 52.63
C LEU A 728 -17.10 3.76 53.12
N LEU A 729 -17.66 4.25 54.23
CA LEU A 729 -18.92 3.75 54.79
C LEU A 729 -20.15 4.12 53.93
N ASP A 730 -20.09 5.23 53.19
CA ASP A 730 -21.11 5.63 52.20
C ASP A 730 -20.96 4.87 50.86
N GLY A 731 -20.03 3.91 50.78
CA GLY A 731 -19.83 3.04 49.61
C GLY A 731 -19.32 3.78 48.37
N GLN A 732 -18.72 4.96 48.51
CA GLN A 732 -18.31 5.78 47.34
C GLN A 732 -17.20 5.11 46.51
N PHE A 733 -16.46 4.15 47.07
CA PHE A 733 -15.36 3.47 46.38
C PHE A 733 -15.72 2.09 45.81
N ASP A 734 -16.99 1.66 45.90
CA ASP A 734 -17.43 0.33 45.46
C ASP A 734 -17.18 0.06 43.96
N GLU A 735 -17.06 1.13 43.16
CA GLU A 735 -16.94 1.09 41.70
C GLU A 735 -15.57 1.56 41.18
N SER A 736 -14.66 1.99 42.07
CA SER A 736 -13.43 2.72 41.68
C SER A 736 -12.19 1.83 41.54
N SER A 737 -12.29 0.53 41.79
CA SER A 737 -11.17 -0.43 41.87
C SER A 737 -10.05 -0.08 42.88
N LEU A 738 -10.25 0.94 43.73
CA LEU A 738 -9.36 1.27 44.85
C LEU A 738 -9.41 0.15 45.89
N LYS A 739 -8.23 -0.33 46.28
CA LYS A 739 -8.11 -1.33 47.37
C LYS A 739 -8.08 -0.64 48.73
N LEU A 740 -8.56 -1.31 49.77
CA LEU A 740 -8.47 -0.82 51.17
C LEU A 740 -7.03 -0.47 51.59
N SER A 741 -6.04 -1.25 51.12
CA SER A 741 -4.62 -0.96 51.37
C SER A 741 -4.17 0.34 50.69
N GLU A 742 -4.69 0.63 49.50
CA GLU A 742 -4.37 1.84 48.74
C GLU A 742 -5.03 3.07 49.38
N ILE A 743 -6.27 2.94 49.87
CA ILE A 743 -6.96 4.01 50.60
C ILE A 743 -6.15 4.47 51.82
N ARG A 744 -5.57 3.54 52.60
CA ARG A 744 -4.69 3.90 53.73
C ARG A 744 -3.43 4.65 53.29
N THR A 745 -2.83 4.25 52.17
CA THR A 745 -1.66 4.94 51.61
C THR A 745 -2.02 6.35 51.14
N VAL A 746 -3.18 6.50 50.48
CA VAL A 746 -3.72 7.80 50.06
C VAL A 746 -3.96 8.69 51.28
N GLU A 747 -4.62 8.17 52.32
CA GLU A 747 -4.88 8.86 53.59
C GLU A 747 -3.57 9.40 54.20
N ALA A 748 -2.56 8.54 54.34
CA ALA A 748 -1.26 8.93 54.88
C ALA A 748 -0.54 9.99 54.02
N SER A 749 -0.66 9.89 52.70
CA SER A 749 -0.11 10.88 51.77
C SER A 749 -0.79 12.23 51.91
N LEU A 750 -2.13 12.26 51.99
CA LEU A 750 -2.90 13.49 52.17
C LEU A 750 -2.58 14.17 53.50
N VAL A 751 -2.48 13.40 54.60
CA VAL A 751 -2.06 13.93 55.91
C VAL A 751 -0.69 14.60 55.82
N LYS A 752 0.29 13.93 55.19
CA LYS A 752 1.64 14.46 55.03
C LYS A 752 1.65 15.76 54.22
N SER A 753 0.94 15.81 53.10
CA SER A 753 0.87 16.99 52.24
C SER A 753 0.17 18.17 52.91
N LEU A 754 -0.95 17.93 53.61
CA LEU A 754 -1.65 18.98 54.36
C LEU A 754 -0.80 19.53 55.51
N ILE A 755 -0.11 18.66 56.26
CA ILE A 755 0.83 19.11 57.31
C ILE A 755 1.87 20.05 56.71
N ALA A 756 2.46 19.72 55.56
CA ALA A 756 3.44 20.58 54.89
C ALA A 756 2.85 21.94 54.50
N ILE A 757 1.64 21.98 53.94
CA ILE A 757 0.94 23.21 53.55
C ILE A 757 0.68 24.12 54.77
N TYR A 758 0.24 23.55 55.90
CA TYR A 758 -0.12 24.33 57.08
C TYR A 758 1.07 24.62 58.01
N HIS A 759 2.14 23.82 58.01
CA HIS A 759 3.35 24.08 58.81
C HIS A 759 4.15 25.28 58.30
N GLY A 760 4.13 25.56 56.99
CA GLY A 760 4.74 26.78 56.43
C GLY A 760 4.04 28.09 56.83
N ARG A 761 2.84 28.02 57.44
CA ARG A 761 2.00 29.20 57.79
C ARG A 761 1.96 29.54 59.28
N ILE A 762 2.71 28.85 60.14
CA ILE A 762 2.72 29.16 61.58
C ILE A 762 3.35 30.56 61.79
N ARG A 763 2.55 31.51 62.27
CA ARG A 763 3.02 32.85 62.65
C ARG A 763 4.04 32.73 63.79
N TYR A 764 5.23 33.31 63.61
CA TYR A 764 6.13 33.57 64.72
C TYR A 764 5.40 34.45 65.75
N PRO A 765 5.50 34.16 67.06
CA PRO A 765 4.87 34.98 68.08
C PRO A 765 5.39 36.42 67.97
N GLU A 766 4.48 37.39 67.96
CA GLU A 766 4.85 38.80 68.05
C GLU A 766 5.66 39.00 69.33
N ALA A 767 6.91 39.46 69.17
CA ALA A 767 7.76 39.82 70.28
C ALA A 767 7.05 40.89 71.10
N ARG A 768 6.76 40.58 72.37
CA ARG A 768 6.29 41.56 73.35
C ARG A 768 7.32 42.67 73.43
N THR A 769 6.98 43.85 72.92
CA THR A 769 7.71 45.08 73.23
C THR A 769 7.59 45.34 74.72
N ALA A 770 8.75 45.45 75.39
CA ALA A 770 8.89 45.81 76.79
C ALA A 770 8.69 47.31 77.02
#